data_AF-A0A267EV81-F1
#
_entry.id   AF-A0A267EV81-F1
#
_cell.length_a   1.000
_cell.length_b   1.000
_cell.length_c   1.000
_cell.angle_alpha   90.00
_cell.angle_beta   90.00
_cell.angle_gamma   90.00
#
_symmetry.space_group_name_H-M   'P 1'
#
loop_
_entity.id
_entity.type
_entity.pdbx_description
1 polymer ?
#
loop_
_entity_poly.entity_id
_entity_poly.type
_entity_poly.pdbx_seq_one_letter_code
_entity_poly.pdbx_strand_id
1 'polypeptide(L)'
;MLINKYLPIWWLCVDLASASVTAPTLRQKFDSTQNQANEAKPQANQAKPHQVSVKQEKPRPINFNGSGHVNSHVVHVQLTQSKLADFTHRGGLHVDRVELRSEPNDRNAFFIHNPTDPSYPLWAAARASVAQVWPRPRYESRRQQQHRPRMARRTLRIAPQLRLRLDGSAETDSVCQLAAARFARRAFADVAAISDSLEDAEAARAPSGLAIDSLLISVRNGTFLRYPHLDMREDYEVTVNATGITLTAQENWGVLRGLETIAQLIFVSRTRPDRLLIHENRIEDRPAYKHRGFMMDTARHFIQKSTLLENLEAMAMNKMNVFHWHMVDDQSFPYLSKKFPQFVQKSAFPGGRYYYTAEDIAEIVEFARQRGIRVVPEFDTPDHTHSWGHAAPDLVSWCSKAGLAYSGPLDPTRPGTFQFLAELYSELAELFPDSSVHLGMDEVSLDCWRLNDSVSKFMRENKMTAHEQLVVYFANRLSGIVENLPVRRSVVVWEDILDKDSSLYPLNLPKDAIVQVWITRDSAKLDRWRQRYRLIRSEDWYLDHRGYGADWVKRYRFHPGPDDLGGEACLWTEFQSDNTVMPRAWPSTSAVAERLWSGEAATEPVEAAPRIEEQNCRMMIRGIRVGVAGGPSMCQTPLLPRLPDWQRPPDTASKDRSLGSEVLMSFSPGSSGQCWFYKWACIAMFTVYTLSKLLTRKQQQQPHLYNRQRLSQLLGLLRRGPLWLWMKLLTLNEGVLLLLLLAAYLLGWIVTQLLVI
;
A
#
# COMPACT_ATOMS: atom_id res chain seq x y z
N MET A 1 -26.80 33.21 -34.08
CA MET A 1 -26.31 33.61 -32.75
C MET A 1 -26.33 32.36 -31.86
N LEU A 2 -25.26 31.88 -31.22
CA LEU A 2 -23.81 32.06 -31.32
C LEU A 2 -23.27 30.72 -30.76
N ILE A 3 -22.98 29.69 -31.56
CA ILE A 3 -21.69 29.46 -32.22
C ILE A 3 -20.51 30.07 -31.43
N ASN A 4 -19.85 29.28 -30.58
CA ASN A 4 -18.45 28.93 -30.85
C ASN A 4 -17.89 27.77 -30.00
N LYS A 5 -16.91 27.07 -30.60
CA LYS A 5 -16.06 25.96 -30.13
C LYS A 5 -16.56 24.54 -30.35
N TYR A 6 -16.14 23.94 -31.47
CA TYR A 6 -15.22 22.78 -31.50
C TYR A 6 -14.65 22.58 -32.93
N LEU A 7 -13.52 21.86 -33.04
CA LEU A 7 -12.61 21.67 -34.21
C LEU A 7 -11.66 22.85 -34.52
N PRO A 8 -10.51 22.63 -35.22
CA PRO A 8 -10.01 21.38 -35.84
C PRO A 8 -8.57 20.92 -35.41
N ILE A 9 -8.26 19.61 -35.37
CA ILE A 9 -7.41 18.77 -36.31
C ILE A 9 -5.91 18.69 -35.89
N TRP A 10 -5.15 17.58 -35.82
CA TRP A 10 -4.95 16.27 -36.52
C TRP A 10 -3.83 16.23 -37.62
N TRP A 11 -3.12 15.08 -37.72
CA TRP A 11 -2.09 14.66 -38.73
C TRP A 11 -0.62 15.10 -38.51
N LEU A 12 0.44 14.28 -38.80
CA LEU A 12 0.58 12.82 -39.07
C LEU A 12 2.05 12.34 -38.82
N CYS A 13 2.28 11.01 -38.81
CA CYS A 13 3.55 10.25 -38.74
C CYS A 13 4.40 10.25 -40.05
N VAL A 14 5.45 9.39 -40.08
CA VAL A 14 6.34 8.96 -41.22
C VAL A 14 7.61 9.81 -41.37
N ASP A 15 8.86 9.28 -41.47
CA ASP A 15 9.38 7.93 -41.16
C ASP A 15 10.92 7.94 -40.90
N LEU A 16 11.41 6.81 -40.39
CA LEU A 16 12.74 6.18 -40.54
C LEU A 16 14.02 6.98 -40.94
N ALA A 17 15.08 6.66 -40.17
CA ALA A 17 16.44 6.29 -40.60
C ALA A 17 17.64 7.25 -40.39
N SER A 18 18.76 6.59 -40.03
CA SER A 18 20.17 7.00 -40.18
C SER A 18 20.72 8.20 -39.39
N ALA A 19 21.46 7.84 -38.34
CA ALA A 19 22.90 8.13 -38.22
C ALA A 19 23.39 9.58 -37.95
N SER A 20 23.78 9.78 -36.68
CA SER A 20 25.14 10.20 -36.27
C SER A 20 25.64 11.64 -36.50
N VAL A 21 26.66 11.99 -35.70
CA VAL A 21 27.65 13.09 -35.87
C VAL A 21 27.26 14.50 -35.35
N THR A 22 27.71 14.74 -34.10
CA THR A 22 28.29 15.97 -33.51
C THR A 22 27.50 17.27 -33.36
N ALA A 23 27.75 17.91 -32.21
CA ALA A 23 27.45 19.30 -31.86
C ALA A 23 28.14 20.33 -32.81
N PRO A 24 27.75 21.63 -32.76
CA PRO A 24 28.37 22.49 -31.75
C PRO A 24 27.46 23.56 -31.11
N THR A 25 27.97 24.09 -29.99
CA THR A 25 27.62 25.37 -29.33
C THR A 25 27.54 26.58 -30.26
N LEU A 26 26.79 27.64 -29.86
CA LEU A 26 27.29 29.02 -29.59
C LEU A 26 26.15 30.05 -29.37
N ARG A 27 26.29 30.91 -28.33
CA ARG A 27 26.20 32.41 -28.29
C ARG A 27 25.06 33.17 -29.05
N GLN A 28 24.59 34.36 -28.68
CA GLN A 28 24.95 35.37 -27.65
C GLN A 28 23.88 36.51 -27.50
N LYS A 29 23.89 37.18 -26.33
CA LYS A 29 23.85 38.67 -26.10
C LYS A 29 22.55 39.51 -26.01
N PHE A 30 22.79 40.67 -25.36
CA PHE A 30 22.03 41.91 -25.10
C PHE A 30 21.27 41.94 -23.75
N ASP A 31 21.78 42.56 -22.67
CA ASP A 31 22.17 43.98 -22.38
C ASP A 31 20.99 44.96 -22.42
N SER A 32 20.43 45.35 -21.24
CA SER A 32 20.70 46.63 -20.52
C SER A 32 19.65 47.72 -20.88
N THR A 33 19.10 48.57 -20.01
CA THR A 33 19.70 49.50 -19.02
C THR A 33 18.64 50.05 -18.01
N GLN A 34 19.10 50.60 -16.86
CA GLN A 34 18.68 51.83 -16.10
C GLN A 34 17.19 52.28 -16.00
N ASN A 35 16.73 53.09 -15.02
CA ASN A 35 17.19 53.56 -13.70
C ASN A 35 16.01 54.29 -13.01
N GLN A 36 16.10 54.48 -11.69
CA GLN A 36 15.81 55.70 -10.90
C GLN A 36 15.05 55.45 -9.58
N ALA A 37 15.36 56.29 -8.60
CA ALA A 37 14.95 56.22 -7.19
C ALA A 37 14.53 57.61 -6.70
N ASN A 38 13.95 57.67 -5.49
CA ASN A 38 13.81 58.77 -4.51
C ASN A 38 12.51 58.54 -3.70
N GLU A 39 12.29 58.99 -2.45
CA GLU A 39 13.02 59.83 -1.48
C GLU A 39 12.50 59.42 -0.06
N ALA A 40 13.31 59.28 1.00
CA ALA A 40 13.75 60.29 1.99
C ALA A 40 13.12 60.13 3.40
N LYS A 41 14.06 60.07 4.37
CA LYS A 41 14.03 59.94 5.84
C LYS A 41 13.83 61.33 6.54
N PRO A 42 14.14 61.54 7.86
CA PRO A 42 13.75 60.89 9.14
C PRO A 42 13.47 61.92 10.28
N GLN A 43 13.39 61.48 11.56
CA GLN A 43 14.00 62.05 12.80
C GLN A 43 13.43 61.26 14.04
N ALA A 44 13.93 61.25 15.29
CA ALA A 44 15.20 61.50 16.00
C ALA A 44 14.94 61.26 17.53
N ASN A 45 15.86 61.01 18.48
CA ASN A 45 17.30 60.66 18.53
C ASN A 45 17.66 60.17 19.97
N GLN A 46 18.96 59.88 20.21
CA GLN A 46 19.72 59.81 21.49
C GLN A 46 19.99 58.38 22.07
N ALA A 47 21.17 58.03 22.58
CA ALA A 47 22.40 58.80 22.89
C ALA A 47 23.72 58.11 22.40
N LYS A 48 24.89 58.62 22.83
CA LYS A 48 26.23 58.49 22.19
C LYS A 48 27.28 57.71 23.07
N PRO A 49 28.58 57.56 22.70
CA PRO A 49 29.25 56.25 22.77
C PRO A 49 30.48 56.16 23.71
N HIS A 50 31.01 54.94 23.88
CA HIS A 50 32.42 54.70 24.23
C HIS A 50 33.03 53.52 23.43
N GLN A 51 34.32 53.60 23.13
CA GLN A 51 35.09 52.59 22.40
C GLN A 51 35.61 51.49 23.33
N VAL A 52 35.54 50.22 22.93
CA VAL A 52 36.49 49.17 23.32
C VAL A 52 36.78 48.30 22.09
N SER A 53 38.05 47.98 21.88
CA SER A 53 38.55 47.17 20.76
C SER A 53 38.50 45.68 21.07
N VAL A 54 37.99 44.87 20.13
CA VAL A 54 37.99 43.40 20.23
C VAL A 54 39.10 42.82 19.36
N LYS A 55 40.06 42.11 19.97
CA LYS A 55 41.08 41.35 19.25
C LYS A 55 40.47 40.07 18.66
N GLN A 56 40.59 39.87 17.35
CA GLN A 56 40.49 38.55 16.74
C GLN A 56 41.82 37.81 16.91
N GLU A 57 41.86 36.78 17.75
CA GLU A 57 42.98 35.83 17.73
C GLU A 57 42.74 34.75 16.68
N LYS A 58 43.72 34.57 15.78
CA LYS A 58 43.69 33.58 14.72
C LYS A 58 43.95 32.17 15.29
N PRO A 59 43.24 31.11 14.84
CA PRO A 59 43.66 29.75 15.13
C PRO A 59 45.04 29.47 14.48
N ARG A 60 45.94 28.82 15.22
CA ARG A 60 47.30 28.52 14.76
C ARG A 60 47.29 27.35 13.75
N PRO A 61 48.00 27.43 12.62
CA PRO A 61 48.10 26.32 11.69
C PRO A 61 49.04 25.23 12.23
N ILE A 62 48.68 23.96 11.99
CA ILE A 62 49.57 22.81 12.19
C ILE A 62 50.36 22.61 10.90
N ASN A 63 51.67 22.84 10.93
CA ASN A 63 52.55 22.66 9.78
C ASN A 63 52.79 21.17 9.48
N PHE A 64 52.52 20.76 8.24
CA PHE A 64 53.12 19.56 7.65
C PHE A 64 54.28 19.99 6.74
N ASN A 65 55.52 19.76 7.18
CA ASN A 65 56.71 19.93 6.35
C ASN A 65 57.10 18.56 5.75
N GLY A 66 57.02 18.44 4.44
CA GLY A 66 57.41 17.22 3.72
C GLY A 66 57.02 17.29 2.24
N SER A 67 57.94 17.76 1.39
CA SER A 67 57.74 17.82 -0.06
C SER A 67 57.83 16.42 -0.68
N GLY A 68 56.73 15.93 -1.25
CA GLY A 68 56.67 14.65 -1.96
C GLY A 68 55.38 14.52 -2.77
N HIS A 69 55.45 13.85 -3.92
CA HIS A 69 54.33 13.72 -4.85
C HIS A 69 53.08 13.07 -4.23
N VAL A 70 51.91 13.54 -4.65
CA VAL A 70 50.61 12.94 -4.30
C VAL A 70 50.51 11.55 -4.92
N ASN A 71 50.63 10.53 -4.09
CA ASN A 71 50.12 9.19 -4.34
C ASN A 71 49.16 8.80 -3.21
N SER A 72 48.08 8.12 -3.56
CA SER A 72 46.99 7.76 -2.66
C SER A 72 47.44 6.75 -1.61
N HIS A 73 47.69 7.19 -0.39
CA HIS A 73 47.98 6.33 0.75
C HIS A 73 46.94 6.52 1.86
N VAL A 74 46.27 5.42 2.19
CA VAL A 74 45.35 5.32 3.34
C VAL A 74 46.16 5.56 4.62
N VAL A 75 45.84 6.64 5.34
CA VAL A 75 46.46 6.93 6.63
C VAL A 75 45.86 5.99 7.68
N HIS A 76 46.57 4.91 7.98
CA HIS A 76 46.26 4.06 9.13
C HIS A 76 46.57 4.79 10.44
N VAL A 77 45.56 5.42 11.04
CA VAL A 77 45.67 6.00 12.39
C VAL A 77 45.57 4.89 13.43
N GLN A 78 46.71 4.43 13.95
CA GLN A 78 46.72 3.69 15.22
C GLN A 78 46.38 4.66 16.36
N LEU A 79 45.14 4.62 16.84
CA LEU A 79 44.74 5.29 18.06
C LEU A 79 45.24 4.48 19.26
N THR A 80 46.23 5.01 19.97
CA THR A 80 46.62 4.49 21.28
C THR A 80 45.51 4.75 22.30
N GLN A 81 45.36 3.86 23.28
CA GLN A 81 44.32 3.92 24.32
C GLN A 81 44.29 5.29 25.05
N SER A 82 45.45 5.94 25.19
CA SER A 82 45.62 7.29 25.73
C SER A 82 44.96 8.41 24.91
N LYS A 83 44.93 8.31 23.57
CA LYS A 83 44.31 9.33 22.70
C LYS A 83 42.78 9.21 22.63
N LEU A 84 42.24 8.05 22.99
CA LEU A 84 40.80 7.79 22.99
C LEU A 84 40.10 8.48 24.17
N ALA A 85 40.76 8.51 25.34
CA ALA A 85 40.27 9.15 26.56
C ALA A 85 40.14 10.69 26.46
N ASP A 86 41.02 11.34 25.69
CA ASP A 86 40.97 12.79 25.46
C ASP A 86 39.79 13.19 24.55
N PHE A 87 39.29 12.25 23.73
CA PHE A 87 38.15 12.44 22.83
C PHE A 87 36.80 12.34 23.57
N THR A 88 36.66 11.38 24.50
CA THR A 88 35.46 11.23 25.34
C THR A 88 35.28 12.41 26.30
N HIS A 89 36.37 12.98 26.82
CA HIS A 89 36.29 13.99 27.89
C HIS A 89 35.87 15.40 27.43
N ARG A 90 35.93 15.70 26.13
CA ARG A 90 35.61 17.03 25.56
C ARG A 90 34.33 17.07 24.70
N GLY A 91 33.72 15.92 24.41
CA GLY A 91 32.61 15.80 23.44
C GLY A 91 31.23 15.50 24.03
N GLY A 92 31.09 15.34 25.36
CA GLY A 92 29.80 15.00 26.00
C GLY A 92 29.32 13.56 25.79
N LEU A 93 30.15 12.68 25.21
CA LEU A 93 29.87 11.25 25.04
C LEU A 93 30.51 10.46 26.19
N HIS A 94 29.70 10.05 27.17
CA HIS A 94 30.11 9.03 28.14
C HIS A 94 30.26 7.68 27.43
N VAL A 95 31.49 7.17 27.37
CA VAL A 95 31.82 5.85 26.83
C VAL A 95 32.66 5.13 27.88
N ASP A 96 32.04 4.21 28.63
CA ASP A 96 32.69 3.56 29.77
C ASP A 96 33.76 2.54 29.36
N ARG A 97 33.61 1.95 28.16
CA ARG A 97 34.58 0.97 27.62
C ARG A 97 34.54 0.90 26.11
N VAL A 98 35.73 0.84 25.51
CA VAL A 98 35.93 0.46 24.10
C VAL A 98 36.77 -0.82 24.06
N GLU A 99 36.21 -1.88 23.48
CA GLU A 99 36.98 -3.10 23.18
C GLU A 99 37.41 -3.11 21.71
N LEU A 100 38.70 -3.40 21.49
CA LEU A 100 39.25 -3.79 20.20
C LEU A 100 39.38 -5.32 20.20
N ARG A 101 38.52 -6.01 19.45
CA ARG A 101 38.66 -7.45 19.20
C ARG A 101 39.16 -7.68 17.78
N SER A 102 40.36 -8.24 17.66
CA SER A 102 40.85 -8.81 16.40
C SER A 102 40.33 -10.25 16.27
N GLU A 103 39.16 -10.42 15.66
CA GLU A 103 38.74 -11.73 15.13
C GLU A 103 39.61 -12.07 13.90
N PRO A 104 39.95 -13.35 13.64
CA PRO A 104 40.86 -13.73 12.54
C PRO A 104 40.44 -13.26 11.14
N ASN A 105 39.14 -12.96 10.94
CA ASN A 105 38.56 -12.59 9.65
C ASN A 105 37.91 -11.20 9.60
N ASP A 106 37.88 -10.43 10.69
CA ASP A 106 37.30 -9.08 10.73
C ASP A 106 38.36 -8.06 11.14
N ARG A 107 38.90 -7.33 10.16
CA ARG A 107 39.83 -6.21 10.42
C ARG A 107 39.01 -4.96 10.80
N ASN A 108 39.16 -4.52 12.05
CA ASN A 108 38.69 -3.26 12.61
C ASN A 108 37.17 -3.12 12.84
N ALA A 109 36.62 -3.91 13.76
CA ALA A 109 35.37 -3.58 14.44
C ALA A 109 35.65 -2.76 15.72
N PHE A 110 34.98 -1.61 15.88
CA PHE A 110 35.02 -0.80 17.10
C PHE A 110 33.72 -0.98 17.88
N PHE A 111 33.80 -1.42 19.14
CA PHE A 111 32.63 -1.57 20.01
C PHE A 111 32.60 -0.42 21.04
N ILE A 112 31.63 0.49 20.89
CA ILE A 112 31.34 1.56 21.85
C ILE A 112 30.24 1.05 22.78
N HIS A 113 30.60 0.60 23.99
CA HIS A 113 29.60 0.10 24.94
C HIS A 113 28.94 1.27 25.70
N ASN A 114 27.60 1.34 25.65
CA ASN A 114 26.81 2.08 26.62
C ASN A 114 26.08 1.07 27.52
N PRO A 115 26.54 0.82 28.76
CA PRO A 115 26.07 -0.29 29.58
C PRO A 115 24.67 -0.10 30.19
N THR A 116 24.01 1.03 29.96
CA THR A 116 22.69 1.35 30.54
C THR A 116 21.49 1.04 29.62
N ASP A 117 21.72 0.77 28.33
CA ASP A 117 20.65 0.39 27.40
C ASP A 117 20.51 -1.15 27.30
N PRO A 118 19.46 -1.77 27.87
CA PRO A 118 19.26 -3.22 27.79
C PRO A 118 18.93 -3.72 26.36
N SER A 119 18.67 -2.82 25.41
CA SER A 119 18.52 -3.16 23.99
C SER A 119 19.84 -3.14 23.21
N TYR A 120 20.95 -2.67 23.80
CA TYR A 120 22.27 -2.59 23.16
C TYR A 120 22.67 -3.88 22.41
N PRO A 121 22.54 -5.11 22.97
CA PRO A 121 22.91 -6.33 22.26
C PRO A 121 22.03 -6.65 21.03
N LEU A 122 20.85 -6.05 20.92
CA LEU A 122 19.92 -6.23 19.79
C LEU A 122 20.25 -5.30 18.62
N TRP A 123 20.88 -4.14 18.88
CA TRP A 123 21.21 -3.14 17.86
C TRP A 123 22.72 -3.00 17.57
N ALA A 124 23.59 -3.52 18.43
CA ALA A 124 25.04 -3.56 18.23
C ALA A 124 25.43 -4.56 17.12
N ALA A 125 25.32 -4.10 15.87
CA ALA A 125 25.75 -4.80 14.65
C ALA A 125 25.21 -6.24 14.51
N ALA A 126 23.92 -6.43 14.78
CA ALA A 126 23.21 -7.66 14.42
C ALA A 126 23.34 -7.88 12.91
N ARG A 127 24.23 -8.79 12.49
CA ARG A 127 24.39 -9.15 11.08
C ARG A 127 23.07 -9.71 10.58
N ALA A 128 22.51 -9.08 9.55
CA ALA A 128 21.31 -9.56 8.86
C ALA A 128 21.45 -11.05 8.52
N SER A 129 20.38 -11.81 8.74
CA SER A 129 20.34 -13.20 8.33
C SER A 129 20.35 -13.35 6.81
N VAL A 130 20.45 -14.60 6.34
CA VAL A 130 20.31 -14.94 4.92
C VAL A 130 19.27 -16.03 4.80
N ALA A 131 18.30 -15.81 3.91
CA ALA A 131 17.21 -16.72 3.56
C ALA A 131 16.39 -17.19 4.79
N GLN A 132 16.16 -16.29 5.77
CA GLN A 132 15.24 -16.56 6.88
C GLN A 132 13.91 -15.86 6.66
N VAL A 133 12.81 -16.58 6.90
CA VAL A 133 11.46 -16.10 6.60
C VAL A 133 11.01 -15.09 7.67
N TRP A 134 10.34 -14.03 7.23
CA TRP A 134 9.64 -13.03 8.03
C TRP A 134 8.20 -12.82 7.48
N PRO A 135 7.16 -12.89 8.33
CA PRO A 135 7.15 -13.51 9.66
C PRO A 135 7.61 -14.97 9.70
N ARG A 136 8.06 -15.43 10.88
CA ARG A 136 8.49 -16.81 11.15
C ARG A 136 7.32 -17.78 10.94
N PRO A 137 7.48 -18.84 10.12
CA PRO A 137 6.41 -19.79 9.87
C PRO A 137 6.13 -20.66 11.10
N ARG A 138 4.90 -21.18 11.18
CA ARG A 138 4.47 -22.12 12.24
C ARG A 138 5.28 -23.42 12.24
N TYR A 139 5.57 -23.98 11.06
CA TYR A 139 6.44 -25.14 10.89
C TYR A 139 7.45 -24.91 9.76
N GLU A 140 8.71 -25.22 10.05
CA GLU A 140 9.80 -25.33 9.06
C GLU A 140 10.64 -26.57 9.43
N SER A 141 10.87 -27.47 8.47
CA SER A 141 11.60 -28.73 8.71
C SER A 141 13.02 -28.54 9.27
N ARG A 142 13.60 -27.34 9.10
CA ARG A 142 14.84 -26.88 9.73
C ARG A 142 14.87 -27.05 11.26
N ARG A 143 13.75 -26.76 11.94
CA ARG A 143 13.72 -26.54 13.40
C ARG A 143 13.71 -27.86 14.17
N GLN A 144 12.95 -28.85 13.71
CA GLN A 144 12.88 -30.17 14.38
C GLN A 144 14.18 -30.97 14.30
N GLN A 145 15.12 -30.63 13.40
CA GLN A 145 16.42 -31.28 13.33
C GLN A 145 17.48 -30.74 14.32
N GLN A 146 17.16 -29.76 15.18
CA GLN A 146 18.08 -29.26 16.22
C GLN A 146 18.53 -30.32 17.24
N HIS A 147 17.92 -31.51 17.27
CA HIS A 147 18.31 -32.65 18.13
C HIS A 147 18.97 -33.81 17.36
N ARG A 148 19.37 -33.62 16.09
CA ARG A 148 20.15 -34.61 15.33
C ARG A 148 21.43 -33.98 14.74
N PRO A 149 22.51 -34.75 14.54
CA PRO A 149 23.74 -34.23 13.95
C PRO A 149 23.45 -33.63 12.56
N ARG A 150 24.02 -32.44 12.32
CA ARG A 150 23.76 -31.61 11.13
C ARG A 150 24.03 -32.36 9.82
N MET A 151 23.00 -32.92 9.19
CA MET A 151 23.04 -33.06 7.74
C MET A 151 23.01 -31.64 7.16
N ALA A 152 24.01 -31.31 6.33
CA ALA A 152 24.00 -30.05 5.60
C ALA A 152 22.80 -30.06 4.64
N ARG A 153 21.96 -29.02 4.69
CA ARG A 153 20.87 -28.81 3.74
C ARG A 153 21.42 -28.90 2.31
N ARG A 154 20.75 -29.65 1.45
CA ARG A 154 21.02 -29.57 0.01
C ARG A 154 20.60 -28.17 -0.45
N THR A 155 21.57 -27.39 -0.90
CA THR A 155 21.33 -26.12 -1.56
C THR A 155 21.18 -26.38 -3.05
N LEU A 156 20.06 -25.94 -3.61
CA LEU A 156 19.71 -26.10 -5.01
C LEU A 156 19.91 -24.77 -5.73
N ARG A 157 20.32 -24.85 -7.01
CA ARG A 157 20.35 -23.69 -7.91
C ARG A 157 18.95 -23.48 -8.46
N ILE A 158 18.52 -22.23 -8.59
CA ILE A 158 17.32 -21.89 -9.37
C ILE A 158 17.76 -21.48 -10.77
N ALA A 159 17.02 -21.89 -11.80
CA ALA A 159 17.23 -21.45 -13.17
C ALA A 159 16.94 -19.93 -13.29
N PRO A 160 17.66 -19.17 -14.13
CA PRO A 160 17.41 -17.73 -14.32
C PRO A 160 15.96 -17.40 -14.68
N GLN A 161 15.30 -18.29 -15.42
CA GLN A 161 13.87 -18.24 -15.72
C GLN A 161 13.15 -19.39 -15.00
N LEU A 162 12.40 -19.09 -13.94
CA LEU A 162 11.56 -20.06 -13.24
C LEU A 162 10.17 -20.13 -13.87
N ARG A 163 9.79 -21.28 -14.42
CA ARG A 163 8.48 -21.50 -15.05
C ARG A 163 7.39 -21.60 -13.99
N LEU A 164 6.54 -20.59 -13.91
CA LEU A 164 5.37 -20.59 -13.03
C LEU A 164 4.23 -21.37 -13.69
N ARG A 165 3.68 -22.35 -12.97
CA ARG A 165 2.51 -23.12 -13.39
C ARG A 165 1.39 -22.91 -12.37
N LEU A 166 0.28 -22.35 -12.82
CA LEU A 166 -0.96 -22.31 -12.06
C LEU A 166 -1.72 -23.61 -12.34
N ASP A 167 -2.34 -24.20 -11.33
CA ASP A 167 -3.06 -25.46 -11.41
C ASP A 167 -4.43 -25.40 -10.72
N GLY A 168 -5.37 -26.18 -11.25
CA GLY A 168 -6.77 -26.19 -10.84
C GLY A 168 -7.37 -24.78 -10.85
N SER A 169 -8.04 -24.42 -9.76
CA SER A 169 -8.72 -23.13 -9.63
C SER A 169 -7.77 -21.93 -9.64
N ALA A 170 -6.47 -22.11 -9.39
CA ALA A 170 -5.50 -21.02 -9.45
C ALA A 170 -5.32 -20.45 -10.87
N GLU A 171 -5.59 -21.25 -11.91
CA GLU A 171 -5.43 -20.85 -13.31
C GLU A 171 -6.44 -19.76 -13.72
N THR A 172 -7.66 -19.79 -13.17
CA THR A 172 -8.74 -18.86 -13.54
C THR A 172 -8.90 -17.67 -12.59
N ASP A 173 -8.23 -17.68 -11.43
CA ASP A 173 -8.27 -16.54 -10.50
C ASP A 173 -7.28 -15.42 -10.88
N SER A 174 -7.85 -14.24 -11.16
CA SER A 174 -7.10 -13.01 -11.41
C SER A 174 -6.11 -12.63 -10.30
N VAL A 175 -6.40 -12.93 -9.03
CA VAL A 175 -5.50 -12.58 -7.92
C VAL A 175 -4.28 -13.48 -7.92
N CYS A 176 -4.45 -14.79 -8.06
CA CYS A 176 -3.37 -15.76 -8.29
C CYS A 176 -2.51 -15.40 -9.51
N GLN A 177 -3.12 -15.08 -10.66
CA GLN A 177 -2.39 -14.68 -11.88
C GLN A 177 -1.52 -13.45 -11.66
N LEU A 178 -2.09 -12.37 -11.10
CA LEU A 178 -1.36 -11.13 -10.82
C LEU A 178 -0.27 -11.33 -9.75
N ALA A 179 -0.52 -12.19 -8.77
CA ALA A 179 0.46 -12.53 -7.74
C ALA A 179 1.65 -13.31 -8.29
N ALA A 180 1.41 -14.30 -9.15
CA ALA A 180 2.46 -15.04 -9.86
C ALA A 180 3.30 -14.10 -10.74
N ALA A 181 2.67 -13.19 -11.48
CA ALA A 181 3.37 -12.19 -12.28
C ALA A 181 4.24 -11.25 -11.41
N ARG A 182 3.71 -10.71 -10.30
CA ARG A 182 4.50 -9.90 -9.35
C ARG A 182 5.64 -10.70 -8.73
N PHE A 183 5.41 -11.96 -8.36
CA PHE A 183 6.46 -12.84 -7.83
C PHE A 183 7.59 -13.03 -8.83
N ALA A 184 7.29 -13.36 -10.10
CA ALA A 184 8.31 -13.49 -11.15
C ALA A 184 9.16 -12.22 -11.27
N ARG A 185 8.52 -11.04 -11.36
CA ARG A 185 9.20 -9.74 -11.45
C ARG A 185 10.10 -9.47 -10.23
N ARG A 186 9.71 -9.89 -9.03
CA ARG A 186 10.45 -9.61 -7.79
C ARG A 186 11.54 -10.63 -7.46
N ALA A 187 11.40 -11.87 -7.87
CA ALA A 187 12.38 -12.92 -7.59
C ALA A 187 13.51 -12.97 -8.63
N PHE A 188 13.27 -12.54 -9.88
CA PHE A 188 14.19 -12.79 -11.01
C PHE A 188 14.71 -11.56 -11.75
N ALA A 189 14.17 -10.35 -11.54
CA ALA A 189 14.58 -9.16 -12.30
C ALA A 189 16.09 -8.84 -12.22
N ASP A 190 16.72 -9.07 -11.06
CA ASP A 190 18.15 -8.77 -10.90
C ASP A 190 19.04 -9.78 -11.66
N VAL A 191 18.58 -11.03 -11.84
CA VAL A 191 19.33 -12.03 -12.64
C VAL A 191 19.25 -11.70 -14.11
N ALA A 192 18.10 -11.22 -14.61
CA ALA A 192 18.00 -10.75 -15.99
C ALA A 192 18.96 -9.57 -16.23
N ALA A 193 18.91 -8.53 -15.38
CA ALA A 193 19.79 -7.37 -15.50
C ALA A 193 21.29 -7.69 -15.37
N ILE A 194 21.66 -8.70 -14.55
CA ILE A 194 23.04 -9.19 -14.45
C ILE A 194 23.40 -10.08 -15.64
N SER A 195 22.49 -10.90 -16.15
CA SER A 195 22.66 -11.73 -17.35
C SER A 195 22.93 -10.88 -18.58
N ASP A 196 22.11 -9.86 -18.83
CA ASP A 196 22.28 -8.90 -19.95
C ASP A 196 23.65 -8.19 -19.90
N SER A 197 24.28 -8.10 -18.72
CA SER A 197 25.63 -7.53 -18.53
C SER A 197 26.79 -8.54 -18.63
N LEU A 198 26.49 -9.84 -18.67
CA LEU A 198 27.44 -10.96 -18.66
C LEU A 198 27.32 -11.89 -19.89
N GLU A 199 26.36 -11.65 -20.79
CA GLU A 199 26.17 -12.42 -22.02
C GLU A 199 27.41 -12.43 -22.93
N ASP A 200 28.29 -11.43 -22.85
CA ASP A 200 29.55 -11.38 -23.59
C ASP A 200 30.68 -12.27 -23.03
N ALA A 201 30.53 -12.93 -21.86
CA ALA A 201 31.67 -13.55 -21.15
C ALA A 201 31.59 -15.06 -20.86
N GLU A 202 30.49 -15.59 -20.31
CA GLU A 202 30.51 -16.94 -19.69
C GLU A 202 29.36 -17.91 -20.05
N ALA A 203 28.59 -17.64 -21.11
CA ALA A 203 27.51 -18.53 -21.58
C ALA A 203 27.97 -19.96 -21.97
N ALA A 204 29.28 -20.22 -22.10
CA ALA A 204 29.84 -21.47 -22.60
C ALA A 204 30.24 -22.52 -21.53
N ARG A 205 30.18 -22.24 -20.21
CA ARG A 205 30.72 -23.16 -19.17
C ARG A 205 29.89 -23.26 -17.88
N ALA A 206 28.62 -23.62 -17.98
CA ALA A 206 27.82 -24.08 -16.84
C ALA A 206 27.90 -25.62 -16.66
N PRO A 207 28.39 -26.15 -15.51
CA PRO A 207 28.34 -27.59 -15.25
C PRO A 207 26.91 -28.11 -15.08
N SER A 208 26.67 -29.33 -15.53
CA SER A 208 25.41 -30.06 -15.42
C SER A 208 25.12 -30.45 -13.96
N GLY A 209 24.33 -29.62 -13.27
CA GLY A 209 23.73 -29.92 -11.96
C GLY A 209 22.27 -29.50 -11.93
N LEU A 210 21.43 -30.26 -11.23
CA LEU A 210 19.99 -29.99 -11.12
C LEU A 210 19.75 -28.54 -10.70
N ALA A 211 19.09 -27.80 -11.59
CA ALA A 211 18.52 -26.50 -11.30
C ALA A 211 17.01 -26.64 -11.24
N ILE A 212 16.39 -26.06 -10.22
CA ILE A 212 14.94 -25.92 -10.17
C ILE A 212 14.53 -24.94 -11.27
N ASP A 213 13.66 -25.39 -12.17
CA ASP A 213 13.19 -24.64 -13.33
C ASP A 213 11.68 -24.34 -13.30
N SER A 214 10.99 -24.77 -12.24
CA SER A 214 9.54 -24.68 -12.14
C SER A 214 9.02 -24.51 -10.71
N LEU A 215 7.94 -23.72 -10.59
CA LEU A 215 7.12 -23.55 -9.39
C LEU A 215 5.67 -23.85 -9.75
N LEU A 216 5.11 -24.89 -9.13
CA LEU A 216 3.70 -25.26 -9.22
C LEU A 216 2.91 -24.55 -8.11
N ILE A 217 1.81 -23.89 -8.47
CA ILE A 217 0.92 -23.13 -7.59
C ILE A 217 -0.49 -23.70 -7.74
N SER A 218 -1.05 -24.26 -6.68
CA SER A 218 -2.37 -24.92 -6.71
C SER A 218 -3.27 -24.42 -5.57
N VAL A 219 -4.55 -24.21 -5.86
CA VAL A 219 -5.58 -23.82 -4.89
C VAL A 219 -6.58 -24.96 -4.76
N ARG A 220 -6.81 -25.44 -3.53
CA ARG A 220 -7.62 -26.65 -3.27
C ARG A 220 -9.13 -26.37 -3.31
N ASN A 221 -9.59 -25.15 -3.00
CA ASN A 221 -11.00 -24.78 -3.04
C ASN A 221 -11.25 -23.68 -4.09
N GLY A 222 -12.13 -23.97 -5.06
CA GLY A 222 -12.42 -23.07 -6.19
C GLY A 222 -13.43 -21.95 -5.93
N THR A 223 -13.92 -21.78 -4.69
CA THR A 223 -14.85 -20.69 -4.36
C THR A 223 -14.10 -19.39 -4.06
N PHE A 224 -13.91 -18.56 -5.09
CA PHE A 224 -13.27 -17.25 -4.96
C PHE A 224 -14.28 -16.16 -4.56
N LEU A 225 -14.18 -15.69 -3.33
CA LEU A 225 -14.82 -14.44 -2.92
C LEU A 225 -14.02 -13.25 -3.49
N ARG A 226 -14.72 -12.25 -4.04
CA ARG A 226 -14.13 -11.17 -4.83
C ARG A 226 -13.12 -10.33 -4.03
N TYR A 227 -13.41 -10.10 -2.75
CA TYR A 227 -12.63 -9.30 -1.81
C TYR A 227 -12.20 -10.15 -0.60
N PRO A 228 -11.05 -9.83 0.03
CA PRO A 228 -10.65 -10.44 1.29
C PRO A 228 -11.66 -10.10 2.40
N HIS A 229 -11.78 -10.98 3.39
CA HIS A 229 -12.72 -10.84 4.51
C HIS A 229 -12.12 -11.42 5.80
N LEU A 230 -12.74 -11.15 6.96
CA LEU A 230 -12.19 -11.52 8.27
C LEU A 230 -11.89 -13.03 8.40
N ASP A 231 -12.78 -13.89 7.90
CA ASP A 231 -12.65 -15.36 8.02
C ASP A 231 -11.90 -16.04 6.86
N MET A 232 -11.12 -15.30 6.07
CA MET A 232 -10.44 -15.83 4.88
C MET A 232 -9.34 -16.85 5.19
N ARG A 233 -9.10 -17.79 4.28
CA ARG A 233 -8.12 -18.88 4.48
C ARG A 233 -6.74 -18.52 3.94
N GLU A 234 -5.86 -18.21 4.88
CA GLU A 234 -4.47 -17.79 4.61
C GLU A 234 -3.44 -18.91 4.86
N ASP A 235 -3.91 -20.14 5.12
CA ASP A 235 -3.05 -21.32 5.30
C ASP A 235 -2.47 -21.84 3.97
N TYR A 236 -1.18 -22.16 4.00
CA TYR A 236 -0.42 -22.62 2.84
C TYR A 236 0.69 -23.62 3.21
N GLU A 237 1.10 -24.40 2.22
CA GLU A 237 2.23 -25.33 2.29
C GLU A 237 3.22 -25.02 1.15
N VAL A 238 4.50 -24.88 1.48
CA VAL A 238 5.61 -24.76 0.52
C VAL A 238 6.55 -25.95 0.68
N THR A 239 6.78 -26.70 -0.40
CA THR A 239 7.80 -27.73 -0.48
C THR A 239 8.84 -27.36 -1.53
N VAL A 240 10.12 -27.41 -1.16
CA VAL A 240 11.28 -27.22 -2.04
C VAL A 240 12.10 -28.51 -2.02
N ASN A 241 12.26 -29.15 -3.18
CA ASN A 241 13.05 -30.37 -3.33
C ASN A 241 13.77 -30.40 -4.69
N ALA A 242 14.60 -31.41 -4.92
CA ALA A 242 15.36 -31.57 -6.16
C ALA A 242 14.54 -31.60 -7.48
N THR A 243 13.21 -31.79 -7.43
CA THR A 243 12.33 -31.79 -8.61
C THR A 243 11.67 -30.44 -8.89
N GLY A 244 11.57 -29.54 -7.91
CA GLY A 244 10.91 -28.26 -8.08
C GLY A 244 10.49 -27.58 -6.77
N ILE A 245 9.70 -26.50 -6.91
CA ILE A 245 8.97 -25.88 -5.81
C ILE A 245 7.47 -26.13 -6.01
N THR A 246 6.78 -26.49 -4.94
CA THR A 246 5.31 -26.60 -4.93
C THR A 246 4.74 -25.73 -3.82
N LEU A 247 3.76 -24.90 -4.18
CA LEU A 247 2.93 -24.09 -3.29
C LEU A 247 1.48 -24.59 -3.39
N THR A 248 0.90 -25.02 -2.27
CA THR A 248 -0.54 -25.29 -2.20
C THR A 248 -1.21 -24.48 -1.10
N ALA A 249 -2.43 -24.01 -1.34
CA ALA A 249 -3.24 -23.28 -0.37
C ALA A 249 -4.71 -23.68 -0.48
N GLN A 250 -5.52 -23.36 0.54
CA GLN A 250 -6.97 -23.58 0.47
C GLN A 250 -7.68 -22.56 -0.41
N GLU A 251 -7.33 -21.27 -0.24
CA GLU A 251 -7.82 -20.14 -1.01
C GLU A 251 -6.64 -19.37 -1.64
N ASN A 252 -6.94 -18.46 -2.58
CA ASN A 252 -5.95 -17.59 -3.21
C ASN A 252 -5.18 -16.71 -2.21
N TRP A 253 -5.76 -16.34 -1.07
CA TRP A 253 -5.07 -15.57 -0.03
C TRP A 253 -3.85 -16.30 0.53
N GLY A 254 -3.94 -17.62 0.77
CA GLY A 254 -2.80 -18.44 1.16
C GLY A 254 -1.70 -18.50 0.09
N VAL A 255 -2.07 -18.47 -1.20
CA VAL A 255 -1.09 -18.34 -2.31
C VAL A 255 -0.29 -17.04 -2.20
N LEU A 256 -0.93 -15.92 -1.88
CA LEU A 256 -0.23 -14.63 -1.70
C LEU A 256 0.82 -14.72 -0.59
N ARG A 257 0.47 -15.35 0.55
CA ARG A 257 1.37 -15.50 1.70
C ARG A 257 2.52 -16.46 1.40
N GLY A 258 2.23 -17.55 0.68
CA GLY A 258 3.22 -18.54 0.26
C GLY A 258 4.22 -18.02 -0.78
N LEU A 259 3.76 -17.23 -1.76
CA LEU A 259 4.66 -16.60 -2.75
C LEU A 259 5.63 -15.60 -2.10
N GLU A 260 5.18 -14.81 -1.12
CA GLU A 260 6.08 -13.94 -0.36
C GLU A 260 7.10 -14.77 0.45
N THR A 261 6.68 -15.87 1.08
CA THR A 261 7.61 -16.78 1.77
C THR A 261 8.63 -17.41 0.80
N ILE A 262 8.23 -17.84 -0.40
CA ILE A 262 9.18 -18.35 -1.41
C ILE A 262 10.16 -17.25 -1.82
N ALA A 263 9.70 -16.01 -2.04
CA ALA A 263 10.57 -14.89 -2.41
C ALA A 263 11.64 -14.57 -1.35
N GLN A 264 11.40 -14.94 -0.09
CA GLN A 264 12.35 -14.79 1.03
C GLN A 264 13.27 -15.99 1.23
N LEU A 265 12.94 -17.16 0.67
CA LEU A 265 13.80 -18.35 0.66
C LEU A 265 14.85 -18.31 -0.46
N ILE A 266 14.62 -17.49 -1.49
CA ILE A 266 15.54 -17.27 -2.61
C ILE A 266 16.63 -16.28 -2.17
N PHE A 267 17.89 -16.63 -2.40
CA PHE A 267 19.04 -15.77 -2.08
C PHE A 267 20.15 -15.85 -3.12
N VAL A 268 20.95 -14.79 -3.22
CA VAL A 268 22.10 -14.72 -4.13
C VAL A 268 23.32 -15.42 -3.53
N SER A 269 24.05 -16.17 -4.35
CA SER A 269 25.28 -16.85 -3.95
C SER A 269 26.42 -15.86 -3.65
N ARG A 270 26.94 -15.87 -2.42
CA ARG A 270 28.03 -14.98 -1.95
C ARG A 270 29.32 -15.07 -2.76
N THR A 271 29.58 -16.19 -3.42
CA THR A 271 30.79 -16.40 -4.26
C THR A 271 30.54 -16.21 -5.74
N ARG A 272 29.27 -16.09 -6.16
CA ARG A 272 28.83 -16.07 -7.56
C ARG A 272 27.50 -15.29 -7.68
N PRO A 273 27.55 -13.96 -7.74
CA PRO A 273 26.36 -13.12 -7.72
C PRO A 273 25.37 -13.35 -8.88
N ASP A 274 25.82 -14.01 -9.96
CA ASP A 274 25.03 -14.52 -11.07
C ASP A 274 24.01 -15.62 -10.69
N ARG A 275 24.06 -16.16 -9.46
CA ARG A 275 23.30 -17.38 -9.09
C ARG A 275 22.34 -17.18 -7.94
N LEU A 276 21.07 -17.47 -8.23
CA LEU A 276 20.04 -17.70 -7.23
C LEU A 276 20.13 -19.12 -6.67
N LEU A 277 20.02 -19.19 -5.35
CA LEU A 277 20.05 -20.40 -4.55
C LEU A 277 18.78 -20.48 -3.71
N ILE A 278 18.39 -21.71 -3.37
CA ILE A 278 17.35 -22.02 -2.40
C ILE A 278 17.74 -23.29 -1.65
N HIS A 279 17.33 -23.44 -0.40
CA HIS A 279 17.55 -24.67 0.35
C HIS A 279 16.36 -25.62 0.19
N GLU A 280 16.61 -26.93 0.13
CA GLU A 280 15.54 -27.91 0.34
C GLU A 280 14.87 -27.67 1.70
N ASN A 281 13.54 -27.58 1.68
CA ASN A 281 12.74 -27.14 2.81
C ASN A 281 11.30 -27.63 2.69
N ARG A 282 10.61 -27.78 3.82
CA ARG A 282 9.16 -27.92 3.87
C ARG A 282 8.61 -27.00 4.95
N ILE A 283 7.68 -26.15 4.55
CA ILE A 283 7.00 -25.16 5.39
C ILE A 283 5.50 -25.45 5.35
N GLU A 284 4.89 -25.54 6.53
CA GLU A 284 3.44 -25.45 6.72
C GLU A 284 3.18 -24.22 7.57
N ASP A 285 2.30 -23.33 7.13
CA ASP A 285 2.18 -22.02 7.77
C ASP A 285 0.77 -21.44 7.66
N ARG A 286 0.41 -20.67 8.70
CA ARG A 286 -0.88 -20.00 8.85
C ARG A 286 -0.76 -18.91 9.93
N PRO A 287 -1.52 -17.81 9.82
CA PRO A 287 -1.49 -16.77 10.84
C PRO A 287 -1.99 -17.26 12.19
N ALA A 288 -1.53 -16.62 13.26
CA ALA A 288 -2.08 -16.75 14.60
C ALA A 288 -3.42 -16.04 14.72
N TYR A 289 -3.51 -14.83 14.17
CA TYR A 289 -4.65 -13.95 14.31
C TYR A 289 -5.27 -13.58 12.96
N LYS A 290 -6.60 -13.44 12.94
CA LYS A 290 -7.38 -13.13 11.74
C LYS A 290 -7.27 -11.65 11.36
N HIS A 291 -7.26 -10.75 12.33
CA HIS A 291 -7.08 -9.31 12.12
C HIS A 291 -5.62 -8.93 12.32
N ARG A 292 -4.94 -8.53 11.24
CA ARG A 292 -3.54 -8.12 11.27
C ARG A 292 -3.40 -6.74 10.66
N GLY A 293 -3.71 -5.77 11.51
CA GLY A 293 -4.02 -4.40 11.15
C GLY A 293 -2.83 -3.46 11.10
N PHE A 294 -2.90 -2.50 10.19
CA PHE A 294 -2.11 -1.28 10.25
C PHE A 294 -3.05 -0.10 10.02
N MET A 295 -3.08 0.84 10.96
CA MET A 295 -3.87 2.06 10.91
C MET A 295 -2.99 3.23 10.48
N MET A 296 -3.50 4.05 9.56
CA MET A 296 -2.86 5.31 9.15
C MET A 296 -3.86 6.47 9.18
N ASP A 297 -3.47 7.52 9.89
CA ASP A 297 -4.12 8.83 9.90
C ASP A 297 -3.70 9.65 8.67
N THR A 298 -4.70 10.07 7.88
CA THR A 298 -4.52 10.97 6.73
C THR A 298 -5.20 12.33 6.91
N ALA A 299 -5.70 12.60 8.11
CA ALA A 299 -6.49 13.77 8.45
C ALA A 299 -5.65 14.85 9.16
N ARG A 300 -4.67 14.47 9.98
CA ARG A 300 -3.75 15.41 10.64
C ARG A 300 -2.72 15.95 9.64
N HIS A 301 -2.22 15.08 8.76
CA HIS A 301 -1.47 15.46 7.55
C HIS A 301 -1.93 14.64 6.33
N PHE A 302 -2.04 15.30 5.17
CA PHE A 302 -2.38 14.62 3.92
C PHE A 302 -1.25 13.64 3.51
N ILE A 303 -1.62 12.39 3.24
CA ILE A 303 -0.72 11.36 2.72
C ILE A 303 -1.08 11.09 1.25
N GLN A 304 -0.12 11.15 0.34
CA GLN A 304 -0.40 10.96 -1.08
C GLN A 304 -0.81 9.52 -1.36
N LYS A 305 -1.70 9.30 -2.36
CA LYS A 305 -2.09 7.96 -2.82
C LYS A 305 -0.88 7.05 -3.06
N SER A 306 0.17 7.56 -3.70
CA SER A 306 1.43 6.83 -3.93
C SER A 306 2.06 6.29 -2.65
N THR A 307 2.02 7.04 -1.54
CA THR A 307 2.50 6.62 -0.22
C THR A 307 1.55 5.60 0.44
N LEU A 308 0.24 5.71 0.21
CA LEU A 308 -0.72 4.68 0.65
C LEU A 308 -0.51 3.34 -0.09
N LEU A 309 -0.26 3.38 -1.40
CA LEU A 309 0.08 2.20 -2.19
C LEU A 309 1.45 1.60 -1.80
N GLU A 310 2.44 2.44 -1.49
CA GLU A 310 3.72 2.02 -0.90
C GLU A 310 3.52 1.28 0.42
N ASN A 311 2.68 1.82 1.31
CA ASN A 311 2.37 1.18 2.58
C ASN A 311 1.65 -0.17 2.40
N LEU A 312 0.67 -0.25 1.50
CA LEU A 312 -0.01 -1.52 1.17
C LEU A 312 0.97 -2.57 0.62
N GLU A 313 2.05 -2.15 -0.03
CA GLU A 313 3.11 -3.06 -0.44
C GLU A 313 3.95 -3.56 0.75
N ALA A 314 4.36 -2.66 1.64
CA ALA A 314 5.06 -3.03 2.87
C ALA A 314 4.22 -3.97 3.76
N MET A 315 2.91 -3.72 3.87
CA MET A 315 1.95 -4.61 4.53
C MET A 315 1.94 -6.02 3.93
N ALA A 316 1.89 -6.11 2.59
CA ALA A 316 1.89 -7.39 1.88
C ALA A 316 3.18 -8.19 2.13
N MET A 317 4.35 -7.51 2.10
CA MET A 317 5.65 -8.10 2.42
C MET A 317 5.75 -8.67 3.84
N ASN A 318 4.96 -8.13 4.76
CA ASN A 318 4.91 -8.53 6.16
C ASN A 318 3.68 -9.40 6.49
N LYS A 319 2.92 -9.85 5.48
CA LYS A 319 1.71 -10.69 5.62
C LYS A 319 0.57 -10.07 6.45
N MET A 320 0.52 -8.74 6.53
CA MET A 320 -0.61 -8.00 7.11
C MET A 320 -1.82 -8.04 6.18
N ASN A 321 -3.03 -7.84 6.72
CA ASN A 321 -4.27 -8.08 5.97
C ASN A 321 -5.41 -7.11 6.24
N VAL A 322 -5.25 -6.10 7.11
CA VAL A 322 -6.21 -4.99 7.27
C VAL A 322 -5.47 -3.67 7.23
N PHE A 323 -5.88 -2.80 6.31
CA PHE A 323 -5.54 -1.38 6.28
C PHE A 323 -6.72 -0.62 6.88
N HIS A 324 -6.56 -0.13 8.11
CA HIS A 324 -7.49 0.78 8.74
C HIS A 324 -7.12 2.19 8.30
N TRP A 325 -8.05 2.88 7.66
CA TRP A 325 -7.81 4.19 7.08
C TRP A 325 -8.58 5.23 7.87
N HIS A 326 -7.88 5.96 8.74
CA HIS A 326 -8.41 7.10 9.46
C HIS A 326 -8.41 8.31 8.52
N MET A 327 -9.58 8.59 7.94
CA MET A 327 -9.70 9.45 6.77
C MET A 327 -9.94 10.92 7.10
N VAL A 328 -10.62 11.21 8.21
CA VAL A 328 -11.09 12.56 8.57
C VAL A 328 -10.99 12.76 10.08
N ASP A 329 -10.72 13.98 10.52
CA ASP A 329 -10.57 14.36 11.92
C ASP A 329 -10.79 15.89 12.09
N ASP A 330 -10.48 16.43 13.26
CA ASP A 330 -10.53 17.86 13.59
C ASP A 330 -9.77 18.75 12.61
N GLN A 331 -8.62 18.30 12.11
CA GLN A 331 -7.71 19.12 11.32
C GLN A 331 -8.08 19.13 9.84
N SER A 332 -8.72 18.07 9.31
CA SER A 332 -9.22 18.09 7.93
C SER A 332 -10.25 17.01 7.57
N PHE A 333 -11.01 17.30 6.50
CA PHE A 333 -11.89 16.37 5.79
C PHE A 333 -11.41 16.20 4.33
N PRO A 334 -10.39 15.36 4.06
CA PRO A 334 -9.84 15.16 2.72
C PRO A 334 -10.66 14.19 1.84
N TYR A 335 -11.82 13.69 2.27
CA TYR A 335 -12.66 12.83 1.43
C TYR A 335 -13.59 13.65 0.52
N LEU A 336 -13.50 13.48 -0.81
CA LEU A 336 -14.43 14.11 -1.74
C LEU A 336 -15.75 13.32 -1.82
N SER A 337 -16.63 13.61 -0.86
CA SER A 337 -18.02 13.12 -0.88
C SER A 337 -18.78 13.64 -2.11
N LYS A 338 -19.57 12.76 -2.72
CA LYS A 338 -20.42 13.07 -3.87
C LYS A 338 -21.71 13.78 -3.44
N LYS A 339 -22.28 13.40 -2.28
CA LYS A 339 -23.40 14.12 -1.65
C LYS A 339 -22.98 15.43 -1.01
N PHE A 340 -21.77 15.50 -0.43
CA PHE A 340 -21.32 16.63 0.38
C PHE A 340 -20.00 17.28 -0.13
N PRO A 341 -19.92 17.68 -1.42
CA PRO A 341 -18.67 18.18 -2.02
C PRO A 341 -18.15 19.49 -1.38
N GLN A 342 -19.00 20.22 -0.66
CA GLN A 342 -18.61 21.40 0.12
C GLN A 342 -17.63 21.08 1.26
N PHE A 343 -17.55 19.83 1.73
CA PHE A 343 -16.64 19.45 2.81
C PHE A 343 -15.18 19.61 2.42
N VAL A 344 -14.78 19.14 1.23
CA VAL A 344 -13.42 19.37 0.71
C VAL A 344 -13.14 20.85 0.50
N GLN A 345 -14.10 21.61 -0.05
CA GLN A 345 -13.90 23.02 -0.38
C GLN A 345 -13.63 23.90 0.84
N LYS A 346 -14.18 23.53 2.01
CA LYS A 346 -14.12 24.33 3.24
C LYS A 346 -13.26 23.73 4.35
N SER A 347 -12.92 22.44 4.26
CA SER A 347 -12.35 21.67 5.38
C SER A 347 -11.26 20.67 4.96
N ALA A 348 -10.93 20.51 3.69
CA ALA A 348 -9.68 19.87 3.30
C ALA A 348 -8.50 20.85 3.41
N PHE A 349 -7.29 20.31 3.28
CA PHE A 349 -6.04 21.07 3.27
C PHE A 349 -6.01 22.21 2.22
N PRO A 350 -5.14 23.23 2.40
CA PRO A 350 -5.30 24.57 1.83
C PRO A 350 -5.75 24.66 0.37
N GLY A 351 -6.85 25.39 0.17
CA GLY A 351 -7.44 25.65 -1.14
C GLY A 351 -8.25 24.49 -1.72
N GLY A 352 -8.60 23.48 -0.92
CA GLY A 352 -9.40 22.33 -1.36
C GLY A 352 -8.70 21.49 -2.42
N ARG A 353 -7.36 21.38 -2.35
CA ARG A 353 -6.52 20.77 -3.40
C ARG A 353 -6.06 19.35 -3.09
N TYR A 354 -6.01 18.98 -1.82
CA TYR A 354 -5.54 17.68 -1.37
C TYR A 354 -6.74 16.92 -0.80
N TYR A 355 -7.23 15.97 -1.60
CA TYR A 355 -8.38 15.14 -1.28
C TYR A 355 -8.27 13.80 -2.00
N TYR A 356 -9.03 12.81 -1.55
CA TYR A 356 -9.20 11.51 -2.17
C TYR A 356 -10.53 11.48 -2.93
N THR A 357 -10.46 11.16 -4.22
CA THR A 357 -11.64 10.93 -5.07
C THR A 357 -12.21 9.52 -4.87
N ALA A 358 -13.43 9.27 -5.38
CA ALA A 358 -13.97 7.92 -5.45
C ALA A 358 -13.09 7.00 -6.30
N GLU A 359 -12.46 7.54 -7.35
CA GLU A 359 -11.50 6.87 -8.22
C GLU A 359 -10.21 6.51 -7.47
N ASP A 360 -9.67 7.40 -6.64
CA ASP A 360 -8.50 7.13 -5.80
C ASP A 360 -8.78 6.02 -4.79
N ILE A 361 -9.95 6.07 -4.13
CA ILE A 361 -10.39 5.05 -3.17
C ILE A 361 -10.56 3.70 -3.89
N ALA A 362 -11.18 3.67 -5.07
CA ALA A 362 -11.34 2.45 -5.85
C ALA A 362 -9.98 1.84 -6.29
N GLU A 363 -9.00 2.67 -6.65
CA GLU A 363 -7.64 2.23 -6.97
C GLU A 363 -6.93 1.64 -5.75
N ILE A 364 -7.01 2.31 -4.59
CA ILE A 364 -6.43 1.83 -3.33
C ILE A 364 -7.08 0.51 -2.89
N VAL A 365 -8.40 0.41 -2.95
CA VAL A 365 -9.16 -0.81 -2.62
C VAL A 365 -8.80 -1.97 -3.55
N GLU A 366 -8.69 -1.75 -4.86
CA GLU A 366 -8.28 -2.80 -5.81
C GLU A 366 -6.81 -3.21 -5.59
N PHE A 367 -5.91 -2.26 -5.34
CA PHE A 367 -4.50 -2.53 -5.08
C PHE A 367 -4.29 -3.32 -3.77
N ALA A 368 -5.09 -3.03 -2.74
CA ALA A 368 -5.15 -3.78 -1.48
C ALA A 368 -5.75 -5.18 -1.69
N ARG A 369 -6.86 -5.29 -2.43
CA ARG A 369 -7.51 -6.56 -2.78
C ARG A 369 -6.54 -7.52 -3.47
N GLN A 370 -5.76 -7.05 -4.44
CA GLN A 370 -4.74 -7.84 -5.12
C GLN A 370 -3.63 -8.37 -4.21
N ARG A 371 -3.51 -7.85 -2.98
CA ARG A 371 -2.53 -8.21 -1.94
C ARG A 371 -3.16 -8.94 -0.75
N GLY A 372 -4.47 -9.25 -0.82
CA GLY A 372 -5.21 -9.85 0.29
C GLY A 372 -5.24 -8.93 1.51
N ILE A 373 -5.42 -7.63 1.27
CA ILE A 373 -5.57 -6.60 2.31
C ILE A 373 -7.00 -6.04 2.21
N ARG A 374 -7.70 -6.08 3.34
CA ARG A 374 -8.99 -5.43 3.57
C ARG A 374 -8.76 -3.94 3.78
N VAL A 375 -9.66 -3.08 3.31
CA VAL A 375 -9.62 -1.64 3.59
C VAL A 375 -10.83 -1.28 4.43
N VAL A 376 -10.59 -0.92 5.69
CA VAL A 376 -11.62 -0.53 6.66
C VAL A 376 -11.53 0.98 6.84
N PRO A 377 -12.52 1.76 6.39
CA PRO A 377 -12.52 3.20 6.59
C PRO A 377 -12.94 3.53 8.03
N GLU A 378 -12.37 4.61 8.55
CA GLU A 378 -12.79 5.27 9.77
C GLU A 378 -13.19 6.72 9.47
N PHE A 379 -14.36 7.08 9.98
CA PHE A 379 -14.85 8.45 10.10
C PHE A 379 -15.22 8.61 11.56
N ASP A 380 -14.35 9.24 12.34
CA ASP A 380 -14.56 9.34 13.79
C ASP A 380 -15.68 10.31 14.11
N THR A 381 -16.55 9.91 15.05
CA THR A 381 -17.71 10.65 15.51
C THR A 381 -18.13 10.19 16.91
N PRO A 382 -18.72 11.05 17.77
CA PRO A 382 -19.17 12.41 17.48
C PRO A 382 -18.09 13.49 17.62
N ASP A 383 -16.99 13.23 18.32
CA ASP A 383 -15.88 14.19 18.39
C ASP A 383 -14.94 14.04 17.17
N HIS A 384 -13.76 14.65 17.19
CA HIS A 384 -12.82 14.62 16.06
C HIS A 384 -13.45 15.18 14.76
N THR A 385 -14.35 16.14 14.92
CA THR A 385 -15.20 16.69 13.85
C THR A 385 -15.10 18.21 13.69
N HIS A 386 -14.08 18.86 14.26
CA HIS A 386 -13.92 20.32 14.14
C HIS A 386 -13.90 20.80 12.67
N SER A 387 -13.16 20.10 11.79
CA SER A 387 -13.14 20.42 10.36
C SER A 387 -14.54 20.36 9.72
N TRP A 388 -15.39 19.42 10.15
CA TRP A 388 -16.75 19.23 9.63
C TRP A 388 -17.61 20.47 9.91
N GLY A 389 -17.36 21.13 11.05
CA GLY A 389 -17.98 22.40 11.43
C GLY A 389 -17.73 23.54 10.45
N HIS A 390 -16.59 23.58 9.74
CA HIS A 390 -16.35 24.60 8.72
C HIS A 390 -17.28 24.43 7.50
N ALA A 391 -17.57 23.18 7.12
CA ALA A 391 -18.47 22.87 6.01
C ALA A 391 -19.95 23.01 6.38
N ALA A 392 -20.32 22.48 7.55
CA ALA A 392 -21.69 22.38 8.05
C ALA A 392 -21.78 22.83 9.52
N PRO A 393 -21.75 24.16 9.79
CA PRO A 393 -21.73 24.70 11.16
C PRO A 393 -22.89 24.27 12.05
N ASP A 394 -24.04 23.91 11.46
CA ASP A 394 -25.25 23.49 12.17
C ASP A 394 -25.21 22.03 12.68
N LEU A 395 -24.19 21.24 12.28
CA LEU A 395 -24.03 19.85 12.72
C LEU A 395 -23.22 19.72 14.01
N VAL A 396 -22.44 20.72 14.41
CA VAL A 396 -21.51 20.69 15.55
C VAL A 396 -21.96 21.59 16.70
N SER A 397 -21.50 21.31 17.92
CA SER A 397 -21.66 22.23 19.05
C SER A 397 -20.48 23.21 19.14
N TRP A 398 -20.72 24.46 18.78
CA TRP A 398 -19.73 25.53 18.92
C TRP A 398 -19.47 25.92 20.37
N CYS A 399 -18.21 25.95 20.78
CA CYS A 399 -17.77 26.41 22.09
C CYS A 399 -17.74 27.96 22.22
N SER A 400 -18.58 28.67 21.45
CA SER A 400 -18.55 30.15 21.36
C SER A 400 -18.79 30.86 22.69
N LYS A 401 -19.58 30.27 23.59
CA LYS A 401 -19.78 30.77 24.97
C LYS A 401 -18.52 30.69 25.85
N ALA A 402 -17.55 29.86 25.51
CA ALA A 402 -16.23 29.83 26.16
C ALA A 402 -15.25 30.84 25.57
N GLY A 403 -15.65 31.65 24.58
CA GLY A 403 -14.77 32.56 23.85
C GLY A 403 -13.80 31.86 22.88
N LEU A 404 -13.98 30.56 22.64
CA LEU A 404 -13.12 29.76 21.76
C LEU A 404 -13.69 29.70 20.34
N ALA A 405 -12.84 29.91 19.35
CA ALA A 405 -13.16 29.75 17.92
C ALA A 405 -13.08 28.28 17.47
N TYR A 406 -13.50 27.36 18.35
CA TYR A 406 -13.45 25.91 18.18
C TYR A 406 -14.87 25.33 18.27
N SER A 407 -15.12 24.26 17.52
CA SER A 407 -16.34 23.46 17.64
C SER A 407 -15.98 22.12 18.25
N GLY A 408 -16.69 21.73 19.30
CA GLY A 408 -16.62 20.37 19.82
C GLY A 408 -17.52 19.42 19.03
N PRO A 409 -17.93 18.29 19.63
CA PRO A 409 -18.58 17.20 18.93
C PRO A 409 -19.83 17.59 18.13
N LEU A 410 -20.14 16.76 17.13
CA LEU A 410 -21.44 16.71 16.47
C LEU A 410 -22.58 16.81 17.50
N ASP A 411 -23.60 17.62 17.23
CA ASP A 411 -24.73 17.85 18.12
C ASP A 411 -25.83 16.79 17.85
N PRO A 412 -25.99 15.76 18.71
CA PRO A 412 -26.99 14.69 18.53
C PRO A 412 -28.43 15.17 18.65
N THR A 413 -28.65 16.42 19.05
CA THR A 413 -29.98 17.00 19.30
C THR A 413 -30.52 17.73 18.07
N ARG A 414 -29.67 17.95 17.06
CA ARG A 414 -30.07 18.55 15.78
C ARG A 414 -30.76 17.51 14.91
N PRO A 415 -31.93 17.83 14.30
CA PRO A 415 -32.62 16.91 13.40
C PRO A 415 -31.77 16.40 12.22
N GLY A 416 -30.86 17.24 11.71
CA GLY A 416 -30.03 16.93 10.54
C GLY A 416 -28.86 15.97 10.79
N THR A 417 -28.35 15.86 12.02
CA THR A 417 -27.11 15.11 12.32
C THR A 417 -27.21 13.65 11.89
N PHE A 418 -28.26 12.95 12.32
CA PHE A 418 -28.45 11.54 11.97
C PHE A 418 -28.86 11.32 10.51
N GLN A 419 -29.48 12.30 9.85
CA GLN A 419 -29.75 12.23 8.41
C GLN A 419 -28.44 12.33 7.62
N PHE A 420 -27.59 13.32 7.95
CA PHE A 420 -26.27 13.50 7.34
C PHE A 420 -25.42 12.23 7.49
N LEU A 421 -25.34 11.67 8.71
CA LEU A 421 -24.60 10.44 8.97
C LEU A 421 -25.15 9.25 8.16
N ALA A 422 -26.48 9.07 8.10
CA ALA A 422 -27.09 8.01 7.28
C ALA A 422 -26.76 8.16 5.79
N GLU A 423 -26.78 9.39 5.27
CA GLU A 423 -26.43 9.68 3.88
C GLU A 423 -24.93 9.46 3.60
N LEU A 424 -24.05 9.82 4.55
CA LEU A 424 -22.60 9.64 4.46
C LEU A 424 -22.21 8.16 4.53
N TYR A 425 -22.62 7.41 5.56
CA TYR A 425 -22.28 5.99 5.68
C TYR A 425 -22.90 5.13 4.57
N SER A 426 -24.03 5.56 3.97
CA SER A 426 -24.52 4.92 2.73
C SER A 426 -23.56 5.09 1.55
N GLU A 427 -22.92 6.26 1.41
CA GLU A 427 -21.93 6.53 0.35
C GLU A 427 -20.62 5.79 0.60
N LEU A 428 -20.15 5.74 1.87
CA LEU A 428 -18.99 4.94 2.26
C LEU A 428 -19.23 3.44 2.02
N ALA A 429 -20.45 2.94 2.21
CA ALA A 429 -20.79 1.55 1.92
C ALA A 429 -20.75 1.20 0.42
N GLU A 430 -20.91 2.17 -0.49
CA GLU A 430 -20.72 1.95 -1.93
C GLU A 430 -19.24 1.89 -2.32
N LEU A 431 -18.37 2.64 -1.64
CA LEU A 431 -16.94 2.74 -1.97
C LEU A 431 -16.07 1.66 -1.32
N PHE A 432 -16.35 1.32 -0.06
CA PHE A 432 -15.57 0.36 0.71
C PHE A 432 -16.31 -0.98 0.78
N PRO A 433 -15.81 -2.04 0.12
CA PRO A 433 -16.50 -3.34 0.04
C PRO A 433 -16.29 -4.23 1.28
N ASP A 434 -15.48 -3.81 2.25
CA ASP A 434 -15.24 -4.59 3.47
C ASP A 434 -16.50 -4.71 4.32
N SER A 435 -16.67 -5.85 5.00
CA SER A 435 -17.80 -6.09 5.89
C SER A 435 -17.74 -5.28 7.19
N SER A 436 -16.68 -4.52 7.46
CA SER A 436 -16.50 -3.70 8.66
C SER A 436 -16.38 -2.21 8.33
N VAL A 437 -16.75 -1.35 9.28
CA VAL A 437 -16.49 0.09 9.26
C VAL A 437 -16.16 0.55 10.69
N HIS A 438 -15.15 1.41 10.84
CA HIS A 438 -14.84 2.02 12.13
C HIS A 438 -15.66 3.30 12.30
N LEU A 439 -16.32 3.44 13.45
CA LEU A 439 -17.14 4.60 13.80
C LEU A 439 -16.43 5.54 14.77
N GLY A 440 -15.24 5.14 15.23
CA GLY A 440 -14.46 5.91 16.17
C GLY A 440 -15.00 5.83 17.59
N MET A 441 -15.49 6.96 18.10
CA MET A 441 -16.11 7.17 19.42
C MET A 441 -15.11 7.25 20.59
N ASP A 442 -13.86 7.66 20.34
CA ASP A 442 -12.88 8.01 21.36
C ASP A 442 -13.04 9.45 21.87
N GLU A 443 -12.32 9.75 22.97
CA GLU A 443 -12.01 11.06 23.58
C GLU A 443 -13.14 12.11 23.78
N VAL A 444 -14.42 11.76 23.53
CA VAL A 444 -15.54 12.72 23.38
C VAL A 444 -15.62 13.80 24.47
N SER A 445 -15.29 15.03 24.09
CA SER A 445 -15.27 16.22 24.91
C SER A 445 -16.68 16.78 25.13
N LEU A 446 -17.11 16.73 26.39
CA LEU A 446 -18.46 17.12 26.78
C LEU A 446 -18.62 18.64 26.97
N ASP A 447 -17.56 19.43 26.84
CA ASP A 447 -17.55 20.85 27.22
C ASP A 447 -18.41 21.75 26.33
N CYS A 448 -18.34 21.59 25.01
CA CYS A 448 -19.20 22.38 24.13
C CYS A 448 -20.68 21.98 24.23
N TRP A 449 -20.97 20.71 24.57
CA TRP A 449 -22.32 20.24 24.88
C TRP A 449 -22.86 20.85 26.18
N ARG A 450 -22.05 20.90 27.24
CA ARG A 450 -22.40 21.53 28.55
C ARG A 450 -22.79 23.00 28.41
N LEU A 451 -22.25 23.70 27.41
CA LEU A 451 -22.53 25.12 27.13
C LEU A 451 -23.71 25.32 26.15
N ASN A 452 -24.17 24.28 25.46
CA ASN A 452 -25.21 24.36 24.43
C ASN A 452 -26.62 24.26 25.06
N ASP A 453 -27.44 25.30 24.87
CA ASP A 453 -28.79 25.38 25.46
C ASP A 453 -29.76 24.36 24.84
N SER A 454 -29.58 24.04 23.56
CA SER A 454 -30.37 23.01 22.86
C SER A 454 -30.07 21.62 23.41
N VAL A 455 -28.79 21.33 23.65
CA VAL A 455 -28.36 20.08 24.31
C VAL A 455 -28.90 20.01 25.73
N SER A 456 -28.73 21.07 26.51
CA SER A 456 -29.26 21.16 27.87
C SER A 456 -30.79 21.00 27.94
N LYS A 457 -31.53 21.51 26.93
CA LYS A 457 -32.98 21.32 26.81
C LYS A 457 -33.32 19.87 26.48
N PHE A 458 -32.71 19.31 25.44
CA PHE A 458 -32.93 17.93 25.02
C PHE A 458 -32.66 16.93 26.14
N MET A 459 -31.58 17.12 26.90
CA MET A 459 -31.24 16.27 28.05
C MET A 459 -32.35 16.29 29.12
N ARG A 460 -32.88 17.47 29.46
CA ARG A 460 -34.02 17.57 30.41
C ARG A 460 -35.28 16.88 29.88
N GLU A 461 -35.59 17.07 28.60
CA GLU A 461 -36.76 16.44 27.96
C GLU A 461 -36.64 14.91 27.89
N ASN A 462 -35.42 14.38 27.74
CA ASN A 462 -35.12 12.95 27.69
C ASN A 462 -34.68 12.35 29.05
N LYS A 463 -34.78 13.13 30.14
CA LYS A 463 -34.41 12.72 31.51
C LYS A 463 -32.94 12.30 31.71
N MET A 464 -32.05 12.78 30.83
CA MET A 464 -30.60 12.54 30.94
C MET A 464 -30.01 13.36 32.09
N THR A 465 -29.29 12.69 32.99
CA THR A 465 -28.64 13.30 34.17
C THR A 465 -27.15 13.56 33.95
N ALA A 466 -26.52 12.84 33.03
CA ALA A 466 -25.11 12.98 32.68
C ALA A 466 -24.92 13.12 31.17
N HIS A 467 -23.93 13.92 30.74
CA HIS A 467 -23.65 14.14 29.31
C HIS A 467 -23.09 12.88 28.62
N GLU A 468 -22.51 11.95 29.37
CA GLU A 468 -22.10 10.64 28.87
C GLU A 468 -23.27 9.79 28.35
N GLN A 469 -24.45 9.90 28.97
CA GLN A 469 -25.68 9.24 28.49
C GLN A 469 -26.09 9.75 27.10
N LEU A 470 -25.70 10.99 26.74
CA LEU A 470 -25.90 11.55 25.41
C LEU A 470 -24.90 10.99 24.39
N VAL A 471 -23.68 10.65 24.81
CA VAL A 471 -22.70 9.89 23.99
C VAL A 471 -23.25 8.49 23.69
N VAL A 472 -23.75 7.78 24.71
CA VAL A 472 -24.38 6.45 24.53
C VAL A 472 -25.61 6.52 23.62
N TYR A 473 -26.42 7.58 23.73
CA TYR A 473 -27.52 7.84 22.80
C TYR A 473 -27.03 8.05 21.35
N PHE A 474 -25.97 8.84 21.14
CA PHE A 474 -25.38 9.01 19.80
C PHE A 474 -24.86 7.68 19.24
N ALA A 475 -24.09 6.93 20.02
CA ALA A 475 -23.51 5.65 19.62
C ALA A 475 -24.57 4.61 19.22
N ASN A 476 -25.62 4.48 20.03
CA ASN A 476 -26.77 3.61 19.75
C ASN A 476 -27.49 4.02 18.45
N ARG A 477 -27.68 5.33 18.22
CA ARG A 477 -28.33 5.86 17.02
C ARG A 477 -27.49 5.66 15.76
N LEU A 478 -26.17 5.89 15.83
CA LEU A 478 -25.28 5.70 14.69
C LEU A 478 -25.06 4.21 14.35
N SER A 479 -24.86 3.36 15.36
CA SER A 479 -24.78 1.91 15.15
C SER A 479 -26.06 1.37 14.51
N GLY A 480 -27.23 1.83 14.97
CA GLY A 480 -28.51 1.49 14.33
C GLY A 480 -28.64 1.97 12.89
N ILE A 481 -28.04 3.09 12.50
CA ILE A 481 -27.99 3.54 11.10
C ILE A 481 -27.15 2.57 10.26
N VAL A 482 -25.95 2.21 10.75
CA VAL A 482 -24.98 1.36 10.05
C VAL A 482 -25.46 -0.08 9.92
N GLU A 483 -26.13 -0.63 10.95
CA GLU A 483 -26.77 -1.95 10.90
C GLU A 483 -27.88 -2.05 9.85
N ASN A 484 -28.62 -0.96 9.62
CA ASN A 484 -29.76 -0.90 8.69
C ASN A 484 -29.38 -0.47 7.26
N LEU A 485 -28.09 -0.34 6.94
CA LEU A 485 -27.64 -0.12 5.56
C LEU A 485 -28.00 -1.34 4.68
N PRO A 486 -28.23 -1.16 3.36
CA PRO A 486 -28.58 -2.26 2.45
C PRO A 486 -27.56 -3.42 2.43
N VAL A 487 -26.30 -3.12 2.74
CA VAL A 487 -25.25 -4.10 2.99
C VAL A 487 -24.81 -3.95 4.46
N ARG A 488 -25.27 -4.86 5.31
CA ARG A 488 -24.91 -4.91 6.74
C ARG A 488 -23.40 -4.83 6.93
N ARG A 489 -22.96 -3.99 7.86
CA ARG A 489 -21.57 -3.93 8.33
C ARG A 489 -21.46 -4.31 9.81
N SER A 490 -20.38 -5.00 10.17
CA SER A 490 -19.91 -5.05 11.55
C SER A 490 -19.35 -3.69 11.93
N VAL A 491 -19.75 -3.19 13.09
CA VAL A 491 -19.25 -1.93 13.66
C VAL A 491 -17.93 -2.18 14.38
N VAL A 492 -16.94 -1.32 14.17
CA VAL A 492 -15.72 -1.22 14.98
C VAL A 492 -15.73 0.13 15.71
N VAL A 493 -15.32 0.14 16.98
CA VAL A 493 -15.26 1.34 17.84
C VAL A 493 -14.01 1.28 18.73
N TRP A 494 -13.51 2.45 19.12
CA TRP A 494 -12.55 2.56 20.21
C TRP A 494 -13.18 2.18 21.56
N GLU A 495 -12.37 1.77 22.52
CA GLU A 495 -12.86 1.23 23.79
C GLU A 495 -13.65 2.21 24.68
N ASP A 496 -13.42 3.52 24.50
CA ASP A 496 -14.00 4.63 25.27
C ASP A 496 -15.51 4.54 25.47
N ILE A 497 -16.24 4.11 24.44
CA ILE A 497 -17.69 4.02 24.48
C ILE A 497 -18.20 2.99 25.52
N LEU A 498 -17.36 2.01 25.88
CA LEU A 498 -17.70 0.96 26.85
C LEU A 498 -17.66 1.43 28.31
N ASP A 499 -17.00 2.55 28.59
CA ASP A 499 -16.86 3.11 29.94
C ASP A 499 -17.82 4.29 30.23
N LYS A 500 -18.55 4.79 29.22
CA LYS A 500 -19.50 5.91 29.40
C LYS A 500 -20.74 5.47 30.18
N ASP A 501 -21.33 6.38 30.96
CA ASP A 501 -22.58 6.13 31.70
C ASP A 501 -23.75 5.65 30.80
N SER A 502 -24.01 4.34 30.86
CA SER A 502 -25.11 3.66 30.19
C SER A 502 -26.26 3.27 31.14
N SER A 503 -26.39 3.95 32.28
CA SER A 503 -27.44 3.65 33.28
C SER A 503 -28.86 3.98 32.80
N LEU A 504 -29.04 5.06 32.04
CA LEU A 504 -30.32 5.46 31.47
C LEU A 504 -30.65 4.71 30.17
N TYR A 505 -29.64 4.50 29.32
CA TYR A 505 -29.75 3.74 28.08
C TYR A 505 -28.64 2.70 28.05
N PRO A 506 -28.95 1.38 28.02
CA PRO A 506 -27.90 0.39 27.88
C PRO A 506 -27.19 0.58 26.53
N LEU A 507 -25.86 0.47 26.54
CA LEU A 507 -25.09 0.49 25.31
C LEU A 507 -25.48 -0.73 24.45
N ASN A 508 -25.93 -0.47 23.22
CA ASN A 508 -26.52 -1.43 22.29
C ASN A 508 -25.75 -1.43 20.97
N LEU A 509 -24.45 -1.75 21.06
CA LEU A 509 -23.66 -2.15 19.90
C LEU A 509 -24.08 -3.54 19.39
N PRO A 510 -23.93 -3.84 18.09
CA PRO A 510 -24.27 -5.14 17.51
C PRO A 510 -23.53 -6.30 18.19
N LYS A 511 -24.11 -7.51 18.14
CA LYS A 511 -23.46 -8.73 18.70
C LYS A 511 -22.15 -9.09 18.01
N ASP A 512 -21.99 -8.69 16.75
CA ASP A 512 -20.75 -8.81 15.99
C ASP A 512 -19.89 -7.54 16.02
N ALA A 513 -20.18 -6.58 16.90
CA ALA A 513 -19.31 -5.43 17.10
C ALA A 513 -17.89 -5.85 17.52
N ILE A 514 -16.92 -5.06 17.09
CA ILE A 514 -15.50 -5.21 17.39
C ILE A 514 -15.06 -3.98 18.18
N VAL A 515 -14.26 -4.18 19.21
CA VAL A 515 -13.74 -3.10 20.06
C VAL A 515 -12.23 -3.05 19.93
N GLN A 516 -11.70 -1.87 19.61
CA GLN A 516 -10.28 -1.60 19.49
C GLN A 516 -9.76 -1.01 20.82
N VAL A 517 -8.88 -1.77 21.48
CA VAL A 517 -8.28 -1.44 22.78
C VAL A 517 -6.98 -0.68 22.55
N TRP A 518 -6.85 0.50 23.15
CA TRP A 518 -5.73 1.42 22.92
C TRP A 518 -5.12 1.99 24.22
N ILE A 519 -5.86 1.95 25.33
CA ILE A 519 -5.45 2.36 26.67
C ILE A 519 -5.44 1.15 27.63
N THR A 520 -6.53 0.37 27.69
CA THR A 520 -6.76 -0.58 28.80
C THR A 520 -5.75 -1.72 28.82
N ARG A 521 -5.11 -1.88 29.99
CA ARG A 521 -4.23 -3.02 30.33
C ARG A 521 -4.75 -3.90 31.47
N ASP A 522 -5.95 -3.59 31.99
CA ASP A 522 -6.64 -4.34 33.04
C ASP A 522 -7.23 -5.64 32.46
N SER A 523 -6.73 -6.79 32.90
CA SER A 523 -7.17 -8.10 32.43
C SER A 523 -8.63 -8.40 32.78
N ALA A 524 -9.11 -8.01 33.96
CA ALA A 524 -10.50 -8.25 34.38
C ALA A 524 -11.49 -7.40 33.58
N LYS A 525 -11.09 -6.18 33.18
CA LYS A 525 -11.84 -5.33 32.25
C LYS A 525 -11.92 -5.94 30.86
N LEU A 526 -10.79 -6.42 30.33
CA LEU A 526 -10.72 -7.10 29.03
C LEU A 526 -11.55 -8.40 29.01
N ASP A 527 -11.46 -9.23 30.05
CA ASP A 527 -12.21 -10.49 30.14
C ASP A 527 -13.72 -10.27 30.22
N ARG A 528 -14.16 -9.21 30.92
CA ARG A 528 -15.56 -8.77 30.92
C ARG A 528 -16.02 -8.35 29.51
N TRP A 529 -15.17 -7.69 28.73
CA TRP A 529 -15.51 -7.28 27.38
C TRP A 529 -15.53 -8.44 26.38
N ARG A 530 -14.61 -9.42 26.48
CA ARG A 530 -14.60 -10.65 25.66
C ARG A 530 -15.89 -11.47 25.76
N GLN A 531 -16.61 -11.38 26.88
CA GLN A 531 -17.91 -12.06 27.05
C GLN A 531 -19.02 -11.50 26.12
N ARG A 532 -18.83 -10.30 25.55
CA ARG A 532 -19.84 -9.61 24.74
C ARG A 532 -19.34 -9.16 23.36
N TYR A 533 -18.06 -8.85 23.22
CA TYR A 533 -17.48 -8.23 22.04
C TYR A 533 -16.19 -8.94 21.59
N ARG A 534 -15.88 -8.78 20.31
CA ARG A 534 -14.61 -9.24 19.73
C ARG A 534 -13.57 -8.14 19.91
N LEU A 535 -12.35 -8.46 20.34
CA LEU A 535 -11.32 -7.45 20.63
C LEU A 535 -10.22 -7.40 19.56
N ILE A 536 -9.75 -6.18 19.27
CA ILE A 536 -8.51 -5.86 18.55
C ILE A 536 -7.61 -5.12 19.55
N ARG A 537 -6.32 -5.44 19.59
CA ARG A 537 -5.34 -4.86 20.53
C ARG A 537 -4.35 -3.93 19.84
N SER A 538 -4.18 -2.73 20.37
CA SER A 538 -3.33 -1.68 19.81
C SER A 538 -2.49 -0.93 20.86
N GLU A 539 -2.72 -1.17 22.15
CA GLU A 539 -2.30 -0.29 23.25
C GLU A 539 -0.78 -0.13 23.43
N ASP A 540 0.03 -1.09 22.99
CA ASP A 540 1.49 -1.02 22.99
C ASP A 540 2.10 -0.88 21.58
N TRP A 541 1.25 -0.65 20.56
CA TRP A 541 1.62 -0.60 19.14
C TRP A 541 1.39 0.77 18.47
N TYR A 542 1.27 1.83 19.25
CA TYR A 542 1.35 3.22 18.77
C TYR A 542 2.72 3.48 18.13
N LEU A 543 2.73 3.79 16.83
CA LEU A 543 3.91 4.01 16.00
C LEU A 543 4.29 5.49 15.92
N ASP A 544 3.43 6.41 16.34
CA ASP A 544 3.74 7.83 16.51
C ASP A 544 4.69 8.03 17.72
N HIS A 545 4.41 7.38 18.87
CA HIS A 545 5.18 7.41 20.11
C HIS A 545 6.66 7.04 19.90
N ARG A 546 7.55 8.04 19.85
CA ARG A 546 8.98 7.90 19.57
C ARG A 546 9.79 7.46 20.80
N GLY A 547 10.48 6.33 20.68
CA GLY A 547 11.59 5.94 21.55
C GLY A 547 12.96 6.18 20.90
N TYR A 548 14.02 6.23 21.70
CA TYR A 548 15.40 6.12 21.20
C TYR A 548 15.80 4.64 21.07
N GLY A 549 16.66 4.31 20.11
CA GLY A 549 17.15 2.95 19.88
C GLY A 549 16.16 2.06 19.12
N ALA A 550 16.22 0.74 19.37
CA ALA A 550 15.47 -0.28 18.64
C ALA A 550 13.99 -0.35 19.07
N ASP A 551 13.22 0.68 18.69
CA ASP A 551 11.81 0.92 19.04
C ASP A 551 10.88 -0.29 18.77
N TRP A 552 11.20 -1.11 17.76
CA TRP A 552 10.48 -2.35 17.45
C TRP A 552 10.53 -3.41 18.56
N VAL A 553 11.55 -3.41 19.43
CA VAL A 553 11.74 -4.42 20.49
C VAL A 553 10.62 -4.35 21.53
N LYS A 554 10.15 -3.14 21.89
CA LYS A 554 8.99 -2.97 22.77
C LYS A 554 7.75 -3.62 22.13
N ARG A 555 7.49 -3.29 20.87
CA ARG A 555 6.31 -3.75 20.11
C ARG A 555 6.33 -5.27 19.91
N TYR A 556 7.51 -5.86 19.69
CA TYR A 556 7.67 -7.30 19.54
C TYR A 556 7.37 -8.11 20.81
N ARG A 557 7.59 -7.53 22.01
CA ARG A 557 7.30 -8.21 23.28
C ARG A 557 5.80 -8.31 23.56
N PHE A 558 5.02 -7.32 23.14
CA PHE A 558 3.56 -7.36 23.28
C PHE A 558 2.92 -8.42 22.36
N HIS A 559 1.81 -8.99 22.80
CA HIS A 559 0.97 -9.90 22.03
C HIS A 559 -0.49 -9.82 22.51
N PRO A 560 -1.48 -9.94 21.61
CA PRO A 560 -2.88 -10.12 21.97
C PRO A 560 -3.11 -11.41 22.77
N GLY A 561 -4.25 -11.49 23.47
CA GLY A 561 -4.72 -12.73 24.08
C GLY A 561 -5.22 -13.72 23.02
N PRO A 562 -5.30 -15.03 23.34
CA PRO A 562 -5.63 -16.07 22.36
C PRO A 562 -7.05 -15.95 21.77
N ASP A 563 -7.98 -15.34 22.51
CA ASP A 563 -9.38 -15.11 22.08
C ASP A 563 -9.59 -13.75 21.39
N ASP A 564 -8.57 -12.89 21.33
CA ASP A 564 -8.62 -11.63 20.59
C ASP A 564 -8.59 -11.92 19.08
N LEU A 565 -9.26 -11.11 18.24
CA LEU A 565 -9.21 -11.28 16.78
C LEU A 565 -7.79 -11.08 16.22
N GLY A 566 -6.97 -10.38 16.98
CA GLY A 566 -5.62 -9.96 16.66
C GLY A 566 -5.37 -8.55 17.20
N GLY A 567 -4.82 -7.70 16.36
CA GLY A 567 -4.44 -6.37 16.77
C GLY A 567 -3.90 -5.54 15.62
N GLU A 568 -3.50 -4.32 15.95
CA GLU A 568 -3.25 -3.28 14.96
C GLU A 568 -2.14 -2.33 15.40
N ALA A 569 -1.26 -1.99 14.46
CA ALA A 569 -0.26 -0.94 14.68
C ALA A 569 -0.82 0.40 14.20
N CYS A 570 -0.98 1.35 15.12
CA CYS A 570 -1.59 2.64 14.85
C CYS A 570 -0.52 3.69 14.55
N LEU A 571 -0.63 4.41 13.43
CA LEU A 571 0.22 5.54 13.10
C LEU A 571 -0.63 6.80 12.92
N TRP A 572 -0.84 7.48 14.04
CA TRP A 572 -1.32 8.86 14.10
C TRP A 572 -0.29 9.81 13.48
N THR A 573 -0.76 10.89 12.83
CA THR A 573 0.10 11.75 12.00
C THR A 573 0.20 13.20 12.47
N GLU A 574 -0.01 13.51 13.75
CA GLU A 574 0.25 14.85 14.33
C GLU A 574 1.68 15.33 14.06
N PHE A 575 2.64 14.40 14.06
CA PHE A 575 4.06 14.66 13.84
C PHE A 575 4.65 13.92 12.63
N GLN A 576 3.81 13.36 11.75
CA GLN A 576 4.24 12.68 10.53
C GLN A 576 3.60 13.28 9.30
N SER A 577 4.34 13.30 8.20
CA SER A 577 3.84 13.74 6.89
C SER A 577 4.10 12.66 5.84
N ASP A 578 3.59 12.85 4.63
CA ASP A 578 3.85 12.01 3.46
C ASP A 578 5.34 11.64 3.23
N ASN A 579 6.26 12.52 3.65
CA ASN A 579 7.71 12.29 3.55
C ASN A 579 8.30 11.44 4.70
N THR A 580 7.68 11.42 5.87
CA THR A 580 8.23 10.79 7.10
C THR A 580 7.44 9.57 7.58
N VAL A 581 6.18 9.43 7.16
CA VAL A 581 5.27 8.36 7.59
C VAL A 581 5.83 6.96 7.32
N MET A 582 6.43 6.75 6.14
CA MET A 582 6.96 5.45 5.73
C MET A 582 8.19 5.00 6.53
N PRO A 583 9.26 5.81 6.67
CA PRO A 583 10.37 5.50 7.58
C PRO A 583 10.00 5.43 9.06
N ARG A 584 8.87 6.03 9.49
CA ARG A 584 8.39 5.90 10.88
C ARG A 584 7.67 4.59 11.14
N ALA A 585 6.77 4.19 10.23
CA ALA A 585 6.04 2.92 10.29
C ALA A 585 6.99 1.72 10.21
N TRP A 586 7.85 1.70 9.18
CA TRP A 586 8.64 0.53 8.82
C TRP A 586 10.11 0.74 9.19
N PRO A 587 10.78 -0.23 9.85
CA PRO A 587 10.37 -1.62 10.06
C PRO A 587 9.63 -1.91 11.39
N SER A 588 9.27 -0.91 12.20
CA SER A 588 8.59 -1.14 13.49
C SER A 588 7.30 -1.97 13.36
N THR A 589 6.50 -1.74 12.32
CA THR A 589 5.32 -2.54 11.99
C THR A 589 5.66 -3.99 11.63
N SER A 590 6.85 -4.30 11.09
CA SER A 590 7.27 -5.67 10.81
C SER A 590 7.30 -6.54 12.08
N ALA A 591 7.67 -5.96 13.22
CA ALA A 591 7.62 -6.64 14.53
C ALA A 591 6.20 -7.01 14.95
N VAL A 592 5.26 -6.06 14.80
CA VAL A 592 3.83 -6.26 15.06
C VAL A 592 3.27 -7.37 14.16
N ALA A 593 3.59 -7.30 12.87
CA ALA A 593 3.16 -8.29 11.88
C ALA A 593 3.67 -9.70 12.20
N GLU A 594 4.90 -9.85 12.72
CA GLU A 594 5.39 -11.15 13.16
C GLU A 594 4.65 -11.67 14.42
N ARG A 595 4.35 -10.82 15.40
CA ARG A 595 3.56 -11.27 16.55
C ARG A 595 2.14 -11.68 16.16
N LEU A 596 1.54 -10.98 15.20
CA LEU A 596 0.22 -11.29 14.68
C LEU A 596 0.17 -12.51 13.74
N TRP A 597 1.30 -12.88 13.13
CA TRP A 597 1.41 -14.07 12.28
C TRP A 597 1.88 -15.31 13.06
N SER A 598 3.00 -15.21 13.77
CA SER A 598 3.66 -16.33 14.44
C SER A 598 3.10 -16.63 15.83
N GLY A 599 2.42 -15.66 16.47
CA GLY A 599 1.88 -15.80 17.82
C GLY A 599 2.96 -16.13 18.86
N GLU A 600 2.72 -17.17 19.66
CA GLU A 600 3.67 -17.70 20.66
C GLU A 600 4.91 -18.39 20.06
N ALA A 601 4.93 -18.72 18.76
CA ALA A 601 6.07 -19.43 18.14
C ALA A 601 7.33 -18.54 17.96
N ALA A 602 7.20 -17.24 18.21
CA ALA A 602 8.25 -16.23 18.11
C ALA A 602 8.03 -15.11 19.14
N THR A 603 8.64 -15.24 20.33
CA THR A 603 8.53 -14.27 21.45
C THR A 603 9.80 -13.47 21.69
N GLU A 604 10.97 -14.04 21.37
CA GLU A 604 12.27 -13.48 21.76
C GLU A 604 12.85 -12.49 20.74
N PRO A 605 13.07 -11.21 21.11
CA PRO A 605 13.68 -10.23 20.21
C PRO A 605 15.09 -10.63 19.74
N VAL A 606 15.85 -11.38 20.55
CA VAL A 606 17.19 -11.86 20.18
C VAL A 606 17.15 -12.81 18.98
N GLU A 607 16.12 -13.66 18.87
CA GLU A 607 15.90 -14.52 17.70
C GLU A 607 15.35 -13.75 16.48
N ALA A 608 14.81 -12.55 16.70
CA ALA A 608 14.21 -11.71 15.67
C ALA A 608 15.19 -10.71 15.05
N ALA A 609 16.14 -10.17 15.83
CA ALA A 609 17.02 -9.09 15.40
C ALA A 609 17.76 -9.34 14.05
N PRO A 610 18.39 -10.51 13.80
CA PRO A 610 19.01 -10.78 12.49
C PRO A 610 17.99 -10.82 11.33
N ARG A 611 16.76 -11.28 11.59
CA ARG A 611 15.73 -11.49 10.57
C ARG A 611 14.97 -10.21 10.24
N ILE A 612 14.76 -9.32 11.21
CA ILE A 612 14.15 -8.00 10.96
C ILE A 612 15.14 -7.08 10.21
N GLU A 613 16.45 -7.17 10.47
CA GLU A 613 17.48 -6.53 9.64
C GLU A 613 17.44 -7.05 8.19
N GLU A 614 17.36 -8.37 7.98
CA GLU A 614 17.20 -8.96 6.64
C GLU A 614 15.90 -8.47 5.97
N GLN A 615 14.78 -8.40 6.70
CA GLN A 615 13.51 -7.90 6.21
C GLN A 615 13.56 -6.40 5.86
N ASN A 616 14.28 -5.59 6.65
CA ASN A 616 14.49 -4.18 6.38
C ASN A 616 15.25 -3.98 5.06
N CYS A 617 16.30 -4.78 4.83
CA CYS A 617 17.01 -4.80 3.56
C CYS A 617 16.11 -5.24 2.39
N ARG A 618 15.27 -6.26 2.56
CA ARG A 618 14.31 -6.69 1.52
C ARG A 618 13.33 -5.57 1.15
N MET A 619 12.83 -4.81 2.13
CA MET A 619 11.95 -3.67 1.90
C MET A 619 12.66 -2.56 1.11
N MET A 620 13.89 -2.19 1.50
CA MET A 620 14.71 -1.22 0.75
C MET A 620 14.98 -1.64 -0.70
N ILE A 621 15.37 -2.90 -0.93
CA ILE A 621 15.66 -3.43 -2.29
C ILE A 621 14.40 -3.35 -3.18
N ARG A 622 13.21 -3.52 -2.61
CA ARG A 622 11.92 -3.39 -3.32
C ARG A 622 11.41 -1.95 -3.43
N GLY A 623 12.21 -0.95 -3.02
CA GLY A 623 11.92 0.47 -3.17
C GLY A 623 11.03 1.07 -2.08
N ILE A 624 10.80 0.36 -0.96
CA ILE A 624 10.05 0.89 0.20
C ILE A 624 10.97 1.82 1.00
N ARG A 625 10.50 3.03 1.31
CA ARG A 625 11.14 3.96 2.25
C ARG A 625 10.99 3.44 3.67
N VAL A 626 12.05 2.87 4.23
CA VAL A 626 12.08 2.35 5.61
C VAL A 626 13.12 3.08 6.45
N GLY A 627 12.91 3.09 7.76
CA GLY A 627 13.89 3.51 8.74
C GLY A 627 14.95 2.43 8.98
N VAL A 628 15.69 2.58 10.08
CA VAL A 628 16.66 1.58 10.55
C VAL A 628 15.94 0.61 11.50
N ALA A 629 16.24 -0.69 11.43
CA ALA A 629 15.66 -1.68 12.35
C ALA A 629 16.35 -1.62 13.72
N GLY A 630 17.64 -1.90 13.77
CA GLY A 630 18.47 -1.79 14.95
C GLY A 630 19.36 -0.55 14.90
N GLY A 631 20.67 -0.79 14.90
CA GLY A 631 21.71 0.23 15.02
C GLY A 631 22.55 0.32 13.75
N PRO A 632 23.87 0.55 13.86
CA PRO A 632 24.76 0.57 12.70
C PRO A 632 24.76 -0.77 11.95
N SER A 633 24.08 -0.80 10.79
CA SER A 633 24.03 -1.95 9.87
C SER A 633 24.16 -1.48 8.42
N MET A 634 24.36 -2.43 7.50
CA MET A 634 24.44 -2.16 6.06
C MET A 634 23.87 -3.35 5.28
N CYS A 635 22.99 -3.08 4.32
CA CYS A 635 22.52 -4.08 3.37
C CYS A 635 23.61 -4.43 2.36
N GLN A 636 24.02 -5.70 2.32
CA GLN A 636 25.19 -6.15 1.55
C GLN A 636 24.96 -6.26 0.03
N THR A 637 23.74 -6.04 -0.45
CA THR A 637 23.36 -6.19 -1.87
C THR A 637 23.56 -4.89 -2.65
N PRO A 638 24.46 -4.85 -3.66
CA PRO A 638 24.57 -3.75 -4.61
C PRO A 638 23.50 -3.88 -5.71
N LEU A 639 22.23 -3.93 -5.30
CA LEU A 639 21.09 -3.97 -6.21
C LEU A 639 20.55 -2.55 -6.35
N LEU A 640 20.44 -2.06 -7.59
CA LEU A 640 19.83 -0.76 -7.87
C LEU A 640 18.41 -0.72 -7.29
N PRO A 641 17.97 0.42 -6.70
CA PRO A 641 16.60 0.55 -6.21
C PRO A 641 15.61 0.20 -7.31
N ARG A 642 14.84 -0.88 -7.11
CA ARG A 642 13.86 -1.34 -8.10
C ARG A 642 12.77 -0.29 -8.23
N LEU A 643 12.37 0.05 -9.47
CA LEU A 643 11.19 0.89 -9.70
C LEU A 643 9.98 0.27 -8.98
N PRO A 644 9.38 0.96 -7.99
CA PRO A 644 8.31 0.39 -7.18
C PRO A 644 7.11 -0.08 -7.98
N ASP A 645 6.47 -1.18 -7.57
CA ASP A 645 5.29 -1.71 -8.28
C ASP A 645 4.11 -0.72 -8.28
N TRP A 646 4.02 0.20 -7.32
CA TRP A 646 3.00 1.26 -7.27
C TRP A 646 3.36 2.54 -8.03
N GLN A 647 4.59 2.67 -8.52
CA GLN A 647 5.03 3.77 -9.39
C GLN A 647 5.00 3.39 -10.89
N ARG A 648 4.68 2.13 -11.19
CA ARG A 648 4.53 1.65 -12.58
C ARG A 648 3.14 2.00 -13.10
N PRO A 649 2.98 2.30 -14.40
CA PRO A 649 1.67 2.40 -15.02
C PRO A 649 0.87 1.11 -14.75
N PRO A 650 -0.47 1.17 -14.57
CA PRO A 650 -1.28 -0.02 -14.39
C PRO A 650 -1.03 -0.98 -15.55
N ASP A 651 -0.69 -2.24 -15.23
CA ASP A 651 -0.33 -3.29 -16.20
C ASP A 651 -1.41 -3.36 -17.29
N THR A 652 -1.13 -2.78 -18.47
CA THR A 652 -2.01 -2.87 -19.64
C THR A 652 -1.86 -4.24 -20.27
N ALA A 653 -2.39 -5.25 -19.59
CA ALA A 653 -2.54 -6.59 -20.13
C ALA A 653 -3.19 -6.48 -21.53
N SER A 654 -2.46 -6.96 -22.56
CA SER A 654 -2.83 -7.12 -23.98
C SER A 654 -2.18 -6.24 -25.06
N LYS A 655 -1.22 -5.33 -24.80
CA LYS A 655 -0.57 -4.57 -25.90
C LYS A 655 0.94 -4.59 -26.06
N ASP A 656 1.71 -5.01 -25.05
CA ASP A 656 3.14 -5.18 -25.27
C ASP A 656 3.45 -6.58 -25.83
N ARG A 657 3.71 -6.65 -27.14
CA ARG A 657 4.14 -7.88 -27.84
C ARG A 657 5.66 -8.08 -27.83
N SER A 658 6.43 -7.24 -27.12
CA SER A 658 7.90 -7.33 -27.07
C SER A 658 8.44 -8.34 -26.03
N LEU A 659 7.68 -8.69 -25.00
CA LEU A 659 7.98 -9.82 -24.08
C LEU A 659 7.51 -11.17 -24.65
N GLY A 660 7.76 -11.35 -25.95
CA GLY A 660 7.08 -12.32 -26.82
C GLY A 660 7.87 -13.60 -27.17
N SER A 661 8.60 -14.20 -26.23
CA SER A 661 9.11 -15.58 -26.37
C SER A 661 9.50 -16.20 -25.03
N GLU A 662 9.22 -17.50 -24.85
CA GLU A 662 9.64 -18.38 -23.73
C GLU A 662 8.86 -18.37 -22.39
N VAL A 663 7.71 -17.70 -22.29
CA VAL A 663 6.68 -18.15 -21.33
C VAL A 663 5.84 -19.25 -21.97
N LEU A 664 6.37 -20.49 -21.96
CA LEU A 664 5.66 -21.68 -22.43
C LEU A 664 4.56 -22.12 -21.45
N MET A 665 3.41 -21.44 -21.51
CA MET A 665 2.15 -21.96 -20.98
C MET A 665 1.60 -23.03 -21.93
N SER A 666 1.81 -24.30 -21.56
CA SER A 666 1.28 -25.45 -22.30
C SER A 666 -0.20 -25.69 -21.94
N PHE A 667 -1.11 -25.03 -22.66
CA PHE A 667 -2.55 -25.30 -22.54
C PHE A 667 -2.90 -26.66 -23.16
N SER A 668 -3.60 -27.51 -22.41
CA SER A 668 -4.17 -28.76 -22.94
C SER A 668 -5.46 -28.45 -23.72
N PRO A 669 -5.64 -28.95 -24.96
CA PRO A 669 -6.81 -28.63 -25.76
C PRO A 669 -8.04 -29.47 -25.34
N GLY A 670 -8.74 -29.01 -24.29
CA GLY A 670 -9.97 -29.60 -23.77
C GLY A 670 -11.19 -28.68 -23.85
N SER A 671 -12.04 -28.89 -24.86
CA SER A 671 -13.48 -28.53 -24.90
C SER A 671 -13.95 -27.15 -24.39
N SER A 672 -14.24 -26.21 -25.32
CA SER A 672 -15.53 -25.48 -25.34
C SER A 672 -15.72 -24.65 -26.63
N GLY A 673 -16.49 -25.16 -27.58
CA GLY A 673 -16.73 -24.51 -28.89
C GLY A 673 -17.56 -23.22 -28.85
N GLN A 674 -18.17 -22.88 -27.72
CA GLN A 674 -19.10 -21.74 -27.60
C GLN A 674 -18.40 -20.37 -27.60
N CYS A 675 -17.11 -20.30 -27.23
CA CYS A 675 -16.40 -19.01 -27.15
C CYS A 675 -16.03 -18.41 -28.54
N TRP A 676 -16.02 -19.22 -29.60
CA TRP A 676 -15.75 -18.74 -30.97
C TRP A 676 -16.92 -17.94 -31.55
N PHE A 677 -18.16 -18.37 -31.30
CA PHE A 677 -19.37 -17.73 -31.84
C PHE A 677 -19.52 -16.28 -31.35
N TYR A 678 -19.32 -16.05 -30.05
CA TYR A 678 -19.36 -14.71 -29.46
C TYR A 678 -18.28 -13.77 -30.02
N LYS A 679 -17.05 -14.26 -30.27
CA LYS A 679 -15.98 -13.45 -30.87
C LYS A 679 -16.38 -12.96 -32.27
N TRP A 680 -16.93 -13.82 -33.12
CA TRP A 680 -17.35 -13.43 -34.47
C TRP A 680 -18.57 -12.51 -34.47
N ALA A 681 -19.54 -12.73 -33.58
CA ALA A 681 -20.68 -11.82 -33.40
C ALA A 681 -20.23 -10.40 -32.99
N CYS A 682 -19.29 -10.29 -32.03
CA CYS A 682 -18.72 -9.01 -31.62
C CYS A 682 -17.93 -8.33 -32.75
N ILE A 683 -17.14 -9.08 -33.53
CA ILE A 683 -16.41 -8.54 -34.69
C ILE A 683 -17.40 -8.02 -35.76
N ALA A 684 -18.45 -8.76 -36.08
CA ALA A 684 -19.46 -8.33 -37.05
C ALA A 684 -20.19 -7.05 -36.61
N MET A 685 -20.62 -6.99 -35.35
CA MET A 685 -21.25 -5.81 -34.75
C MET A 685 -20.32 -4.58 -34.79
N PHE A 686 -19.05 -4.75 -34.43
CA PHE A 686 -18.06 -3.67 -34.45
C PHE A 686 -17.77 -3.18 -35.87
N THR A 687 -17.67 -4.09 -36.85
CA THR A 687 -17.47 -3.77 -38.26
C THR A 687 -18.65 -2.98 -38.84
N VAL A 688 -19.90 -3.39 -38.57
CA VAL A 688 -21.11 -2.66 -38.99
C VAL A 688 -21.18 -1.26 -38.36
N TYR A 689 -20.88 -1.14 -37.06
CA TYR A 689 -20.82 0.15 -36.37
C TYR A 689 -19.75 1.09 -36.97
N THR A 690 -18.58 0.53 -37.28
CA THR A 690 -17.45 1.30 -37.84
C THR A 690 -17.73 1.74 -39.27
N LEU A 691 -18.30 0.87 -40.12
CA LEU A 691 -18.77 1.22 -41.47
C LEU A 691 -19.85 2.30 -41.43
N SER A 692 -20.82 2.20 -40.51
CA SER A 692 -21.85 3.22 -40.32
C SER A 692 -21.26 4.59 -39.98
N LYS A 693 -20.29 4.65 -39.05
CA LYS A 693 -19.57 5.90 -38.74
C LYS A 693 -18.69 6.41 -39.88
N LEU A 694 -18.05 5.53 -40.66
CA LEU A 694 -17.26 5.91 -41.84
C LEU A 694 -18.13 6.52 -42.95
N LEU A 695 -19.28 5.92 -43.25
CA LEU A 695 -20.26 6.46 -44.21
C LEU A 695 -20.81 7.81 -43.75
N THR A 696 -21.14 7.94 -42.45
CA THR A 696 -21.62 9.19 -41.86
C THR A 696 -20.56 10.30 -41.90
N ARG A 697 -19.28 9.97 -41.69
CA ARG A 697 -18.15 10.93 -41.83
C ARG A 697 -17.91 11.32 -43.29
N LYS A 698 -17.94 10.39 -44.25
CA LYS A 698 -17.79 10.72 -45.68
C LYS A 698 -18.93 11.63 -46.18
N GLN A 699 -20.17 11.41 -45.71
CA GLN A 699 -21.30 12.30 -46.01
C GLN A 699 -21.04 13.75 -45.56
N GLN A 700 -20.42 13.95 -44.39
CA GLN A 700 -20.09 15.28 -43.88
C GLN A 700 -18.94 15.96 -44.64
N GLN A 701 -18.05 15.19 -45.27
CA GLN A 701 -16.88 15.72 -45.97
C GLN A 701 -17.11 16.03 -47.45
N GLN A 702 -18.02 15.32 -48.14
CA GLN A 702 -18.27 15.52 -49.58
C GLN A 702 -19.78 15.45 -49.93
N PRO A 703 -20.57 16.50 -49.60
CA PRO A 703 -22.03 16.47 -49.78
C PRO A 703 -22.51 16.50 -51.24
N HIS A 704 -21.65 16.82 -52.21
CA HIS A 704 -22.00 16.98 -53.62
C HIS A 704 -21.90 15.70 -54.46
N LEU A 705 -21.30 14.63 -53.93
CA LEU A 705 -21.05 13.38 -54.67
C LEU A 705 -22.08 12.26 -54.44
N TYR A 706 -23.10 12.48 -53.58
CA TYR A 706 -24.10 11.47 -53.23
C TYR A 706 -25.53 11.91 -53.51
N ASN A 707 -26.21 11.15 -54.39
CA ASN A 707 -27.63 11.36 -54.70
C ASN A 707 -28.50 11.03 -53.47
N ARG A 708 -29.11 12.08 -52.87
CA ARG A 708 -29.80 12.02 -51.57
C ARG A 708 -30.88 10.93 -51.46
N GLN A 709 -31.57 10.58 -52.55
CA GLN A 709 -32.64 9.57 -52.53
C GLN A 709 -32.13 8.14 -52.37
N ARG A 710 -31.03 7.75 -53.03
CA ARG A 710 -30.50 6.38 -52.92
C ARG A 710 -29.87 6.10 -51.54
N LEU A 711 -29.19 7.09 -50.95
CA LEU A 711 -28.53 6.92 -49.66
C LEU A 711 -29.52 6.89 -48.47
N SER A 712 -30.64 7.64 -48.55
CA SER A 712 -31.67 7.58 -47.51
C SER A 712 -32.43 6.24 -47.50
N GLN A 713 -32.64 5.62 -48.66
CA GLN A 713 -33.16 4.25 -48.77
C GLN A 713 -32.21 3.22 -48.15
N LEU A 714 -30.90 3.33 -48.41
CA LEU A 714 -29.87 2.44 -47.87
C LEU A 714 -29.74 2.55 -46.33
N LEU A 715 -29.73 3.78 -45.80
CA LEU A 715 -29.74 4.02 -44.35
C LEU A 715 -31.08 3.64 -43.70
N GLY A 716 -32.20 3.73 -44.44
CA GLY A 716 -33.50 3.25 -44.03
C GLY A 716 -33.57 1.73 -43.89
N LEU A 717 -32.94 0.99 -44.81
CA LEU A 717 -32.78 -0.47 -44.74
C LEU A 717 -31.94 -0.88 -43.53
N LEU A 718 -30.77 -0.25 -43.34
CA LEU A 718 -29.87 -0.53 -42.20
C LEU A 718 -30.46 -0.16 -40.82
N ARG A 719 -31.44 0.76 -40.77
CA ARG A 719 -32.19 1.06 -39.53
C ARG A 719 -33.41 0.16 -39.30
N ARG A 720 -33.90 -0.56 -40.31
CA ARG A 720 -35.12 -1.40 -40.23
C ARG A 720 -34.85 -2.92 -40.18
N GLY A 721 -33.63 -3.37 -40.47
CA GLY A 721 -33.13 -4.71 -40.11
C GLY A 721 -31.76 -4.60 -39.46
N PRO A 722 -31.54 -5.19 -38.27
CA PRO A 722 -31.62 -6.65 -38.12
C PRO A 722 -32.49 -7.17 -36.95
N LEU A 723 -32.80 -6.37 -35.94
CA LEU A 723 -33.38 -6.86 -34.66
C LEU A 723 -34.71 -7.61 -34.82
N TRP A 724 -35.60 -7.17 -35.72
CA TRP A 724 -36.90 -7.81 -35.91
C TRP A 724 -36.84 -9.11 -36.72
N LEU A 725 -35.84 -9.26 -37.60
CA LEU A 725 -35.66 -10.48 -38.39
C LEU A 725 -35.03 -11.60 -37.54
N TRP A 726 -34.09 -11.25 -36.66
CA TRP A 726 -33.43 -12.20 -35.75
C TRP A 726 -34.41 -12.86 -34.76
N MET A 727 -35.41 -12.13 -34.25
CA MET A 727 -36.44 -12.72 -33.37
C MET A 727 -37.35 -13.73 -34.07
N LYS A 728 -37.43 -13.74 -35.42
CA LYS A 728 -38.18 -14.74 -36.20
C LYS A 728 -37.31 -15.87 -36.77
N LEU A 729 -35.99 -15.76 -36.72
CA LEU A 729 -35.05 -16.76 -37.24
C LEU A 729 -34.62 -17.82 -36.22
N LEU A 730 -34.98 -17.65 -34.94
CA LEU A 730 -34.71 -18.59 -33.85
C LEU A 730 -35.56 -19.89 -33.88
N THR A 731 -36.35 -20.12 -34.93
CA THR A 731 -37.25 -21.29 -35.04
C THR A 731 -37.16 -22.01 -36.40
N LEU A 732 -36.03 -21.94 -37.11
CA LEU A 732 -35.83 -22.63 -38.39
C LEU A 732 -34.56 -23.48 -38.43
N ASN A 733 -34.67 -24.62 -39.12
CA ASN A 733 -33.71 -25.72 -39.11
C ASN A 733 -32.37 -25.33 -39.79
N GLU A 734 -31.24 -25.89 -39.31
CA GLU A 734 -29.88 -25.37 -39.56
C GLU A 734 -29.51 -25.24 -41.05
N GLY A 735 -30.01 -26.14 -41.91
CA GLY A 735 -29.76 -26.11 -43.35
C GLY A 735 -30.26 -24.84 -44.07
N VAL A 736 -31.34 -24.22 -43.58
CA VAL A 736 -31.87 -22.97 -44.16
C VAL A 736 -30.99 -21.77 -43.80
N LEU A 737 -30.42 -21.78 -42.59
CA LEU A 737 -29.52 -20.72 -42.14
C LEU A 737 -28.21 -20.72 -42.96
N LEU A 738 -27.69 -21.90 -43.29
CA LEU A 738 -26.48 -22.03 -44.12
C LEU A 738 -26.69 -21.48 -45.55
N LEU A 739 -27.85 -21.76 -46.16
CA LEU A 739 -28.23 -21.22 -47.47
C LEU A 739 -28.40 -19.70 -47.45
N LEU A 740 -28.97 -19.13 -46.38
CA LEU A 740 -29.11 -17.68 -46.22
C LEU A 740 -27.76 -16.99 -45.99
N LEU A 741 -26.82 -17.63 -45.28
CA LEU A 741 -25.45 -17.12 -45.11
C LEU A 741 -24.66 -17.16 -46.43
N LEU A 742 -24.81 -18.22 -47.23
CA LEU A 742 -24.24 -18.30 -48.58
C LEU A 742 -24.83 -17.23 -49.51
N ALA A 743 -26.15 -17.01 -49.47
CA ALA A 743 -26.80 -15.96 -50.24
C ALA A 743 -26.32 -14.56 -49.82
N ALA A 744 -26.16 -14.30 -48.52
CA ALA A 744 -25.63 -13.04 -48.00
C ALA A 744 -24.15 -12.81 -48.39
N TYR A 745 -23.33 -13.88 -48.39
CA TYR A 745 -21.94 -13.82 -48.86
C TYR A 745 -21.86 -13.53 -50.36
N LEU A 746 -22.68 -14.18 -51.18
CA LEU A 746 -22.80 -13.91 -52.61
C LEU A 746 -23.26 -12.48 -52.91
N LEU A 747 -24.28 -11.98 -52.19
CA LEU A 747 -24.70 -10.57 -52.30
C LEU A 747 -23.60 -9.61 -51.88
N GLY A 748 -22.88 -9.89 -50.79
CA GLY A 748 -21.74 -9.09 -50.35
C GLY A 748 -20.64 -9.05 -51.41
N TRP A 749 -20.33 -10.19 -52.03
CA TRP A 749 -19.34 -10.30 -53.10
C TRP A 749 -19.78 -9.53 -54.35
N ILE A 750 -21.02 -9.70 -54.81
CA ILE A 750 -21.59 -8.97 -55.96
C ILE A 750 -21.59 -7.46 -55.72
N VAL A 751 -22.00 -6.99 -54.53
CA VAL A 751 -21.96 -5.57 -54.16
C VAL A 751 -20.51 -5.04 -54.11
N THR A 752 -19.55 -5.87 -53.70
CA THR A 752 -18.13 -5.49 -53.72
C THR A 752 -17.60 -5.37 -55.15
N GLN A 753 -17.95 -6.28 -56.06
CA GLN A 753 -17.59 -6.18 -57.49
C GLN A 753 -18.25 -4.94 -58.14
N LEU A 754 -19.51 -4.66 -57.84
CA LEU A 754 -20.25 -3.45 -58.29
C LEU A 754 -19.84 -2.14 -57.61
N LEU A 755 -18.87 -2.17 -56.69
CA LEU A 755 -18.22 -1.00 -56.10
C LEU A 755 -16.76 -0.84 -56.55
N VAL A 756 -16.23 -1.82 -57.29
CA VAL A 756 -14.90 -1.81 -57.92
C VAL A 756 -14.99 -1.47 -59.42
N ILE A 757 -16.14 -1.75 -60.04
CA ILE A 757 -16.60 -1.20 -61.34
C ILE A 757 -17.22 0.18 -61.09
#